data_AF-A0AAD6D1E1-F1
#
_entry.id   AF-A0AAD6D1E1-F1
#
_cell.length_a   1.000
_cell.length_b   1.000
_cell.length_c   1.000
_cell.angle_alpha   90.00
_cell.angle_beta   90.00
_cell.angle_gamma   90.00
#
_symmetry.space_group_name_H-M   'P 1'
#
loop_
_entity.id
_entity.type
_entity.pdbx_description
1 polymer ?
#
loop_
_entity_poly.entity_id
_entity_poly.type
_entity_poly.pdbx_seq_one_letter_code
_entity_poly.pdbx_strand_id
1 'polypeptide(L)'
;MSALQTFMLVVDNDKDEAKSIAASVAQDLESKKTTLIDIVRQLGEYINDEDPILRGKAISFLTAVIKALPPRFLSRQQIQVLTTFFGDRIEDGGAVAGLDRLQGLERFNKELAIETAQALFGNFQDLQSRSQTQRFQVYQLLNELMSRHREALREMGDESLMGIVDLMTGEKDPRNLMMVFSILKVVMMEWDVTNHAELLFDSVYNYFPITFRPPPNDPYGITAQDLKGRLQDCISASRHFAPHAIPSLLDKLDSTSPNVKKDALNALIACIHSYDPDTVSRYSITIWEVLKFEILNAQEEFLSESSLEALSGIAKRLSEGVTEVSSDLPLAQYLRPITQECNEQLQEPQQKQAKPAQQILSSLSSSSAVAFTIIVQSVVAPIFTIYQEADGIVKQRALLETLAVLFQSATQVFGQWTTRGGEVAQANPLVEFKDQFSDVLGQALMGSAKDEVSFRVTALKGFLRLSTLRDFFQENEIGLFVQYLDEILLTEESVGRDDLKKEAIAALAEISKHKPRLIMDITFPAFVATLPDEDDGTDSTYLSTLDTLAQISVERDIFETLFRRLFSKLSILLQKEQPGSAAYPRAILVTLLYVMQQRQMDADPNVDLYFDKIVVGLCQSVAESASGQGKNRLLNDPTILDTLGRLCNLLVRAVSVQKQEQAAQNVYSLFSTGGFVPVPFSEGASADQERTIIISTYLLAGLSKECVNLIPNTSPDMSGLLSDLVKRSVSDNAEPATHNAFLHHLALLVNKFLSKQDLKIAENLFDSLVSPEGLTFTPATIRTIFWLSKALVLRLSPSTTHILTSLMGLLSSPDQQTSHSTARGFSILLGDDDVLSAANGATIRMLSKQRVFTTVIPLISSRIRDVNIAGNDDSTPTTSSDHIKPAHLTALAGILSTISTALVMPELPTLLPLLLQSLDLQTSDSVAVRAATLDTLAVIIRDNGVTTIDKCGHVHSLVQRLLKTTVARPGSGVVNPPRLRVDSLKCLYLLATRQTSGESGNAKIPPAISPLLPEKAQVLRSLRAVLDDPKRDVRKAAVDASSAWFRGVDDVPEEDD
;
A
#
# COMPACT_ATOMS: atom_id res chain seq x y z
N MET A 1 67.06 -29.62 3.22
CA MET A 1 66.23 -29.17 2.09
C MET A 1 66.32 -27.66 2.02
N SER A 2 66.44 -27.10 0.82
CA SER A 2 66.34 -25.65 0.65
C SER A 2 64.91 -25.18 0.93
N ALA A 3 64.72 -23.92 1.31
CA ALA A 3 63.39 -23.36 1.54
C ALA A 3 62.47 -23.50 0.30
N LEU A 4 63.07 -23.39 -0.90
CA LEU A 4 62.40 -23.64 -2.18
C LEU A 4 61.87 -25.08 -2.29
N GLN A 5 62.70 -26.09 -2.00
CA GLN A 5 62.27 -27.50 -2.06
C GLN A 5 61.14 -27.79 -1.08
N THR A 6 61.23 -27.27 0.15
CA THR A 6 60.16 -27.42 1.14
C THR A 6 58.87 -26.72 0.68
N PHE A 7 58.97 -25.50 0.13
CA PHE A 7 57.81 -24.80 -0.43
C PHE A 7 57.14 -25.57 -1.57
N MET A 8 57.91 -26.10 -2.52
CA MET A 8 57.38 -26.85 -3.68
C MET A 8 56.64 -28.13 -3.28
N LEU A 9 56.98 -28.73 -2.13
CA LEU A 9 56.31 -29.91 -1.58
C LEU A 9 54.96 -29.57 -0.93
N VAL A 10 54.81 -28.37 -0.36
CA VAL A 10 53.62 -28.00 0.44
C VAL A 10 52.66 -27.05 -0.28
N VAL A 11 53.09 -26.29 -1.30
CA VAL A 11 52.31 -25.23 -1.94
C VAL A 11 50.91 -25.65 -2.46
N ASP A 12 50.75 -26.92 -2.85
CA ASP A 12 49.48 -27.44 -3.34
C ASP A 12 48.54 -27.93 -2.21
N ASN A 13 49.11 -28.36 -1.07
CA ASN A 13 48.41 -29.08 -0.02
C ASN A 13 48.21 -28.26 1.27
N ASP A 14 49.14 -27.36 1.58
CA ASP A 14 49.09 -26.46 2.74
C ASP A 14 49.56 -25.05 2.36
N LYS A 15 48.59 -24.19 2.04
CA LYS A 15 48.84 -22.81 1.61
C LYS A 15 49.38 -21.92 2.74
N ASP A 16 49.10 -22.23 4.00
CA ASP A 16 49.51 -21.39 5.12
C ASP A 16 50.94 -21.72 5.56
N GLU A 17 51.32 -23.00 5.51
CA GLU A 17 52.72 -23.41 5.63
C GLU A 17 53.57 -22.81 4.50
N ALA A 18 53.10 -22.88 3.25
CA ALA A 18 53.79 -22.27 2.11
C ALA A 18 54.02 -20.75 2.29
N LYS A 19 53.02 -20.02 2.79
CA LYS A 19 53.16 -18.59 3.12
C LYS A 19 54.16 -18.35 4.25
N SER A 20 54.14 -19.18 5.29
CA SER A 20 55.07 -19.08 6.42
C SER A 20 56.53 -19.25 5.97
N ILE A 21 56.79 -20.23 5.09
CA ILE A 21 58.11 -20.44 4.49
C ILE A 21 58.54 -19.21 3.70
N ALA A 22 57.67 -18.65 2.85
CA ALA A 22 57.97 -17.46 2.08
C ALA A 22 58.22 -16.22 2.97
N ALA A 23 57.46 -16.06 4.05
CA ALA A 23 57.63 -14.97 5.01
C ALA A 23 58.95 -15.07 5.78
N SER A 24 59.37 -16.28 6.16
CA SER A 24 60.67 -16.53 6.78
C SER A 24 61.82 -16.12 5.85
N VAL A 25 61.73 -16.49 4.56
CA VAL A 25 62.72 -16.11 3.54
C VAL A 25 62.72 -14.60 3.29
N ALA A 26 61.55 -13.95 3.29
CA ALA A 26 61.45 -12.49 3.22
C ALA A 26 62.10 -11.79 4.43
N GLN A 27 61.94 -12.33 5.65
CA GLN A 27 62.60 -11.82 6.84
C GLN A 27 64.13 -11.99 6.78
N ASP A 28 64.60 -13.09 6.20
CA ASP A 28 66.04 -13.30 5.97
C ASP A 28 66.63 -12.34 4.93
N LEU A 29 65.83 -11.93 3.92
CA LEU A 29 66.19 -10.83 3.00
C LEU A 29 66.27 -9.49 3.73
N GLU A 30 65.28 -9.17 4.57
CA GLU A 30 65.24 -7.92 5.34
C GLU A 30 66.42 -7.79 6.31
N SER A 31 66.75 -8.89 6.98
CA SER A 31 67.87 -8.97 7.92
C SER A 31 69.23 -9.18 7.24
N LYS A 32 69.29 -9.15 5.89
CA LYS A 32 70.49 -9.31 5.07
C LYS A 32 71.25 -10.63 5.29
N LYS A 33 70.56 -11.68 5.73
CA LYS A 33 71.13 -13.04 5.86
C LYS A 33 71.21 -13.77 4.51
N THR A 34 70.36 -13.38 3.55
CA THR A 34 70.38 -13.84 2.17
C THR A 34 70.21 -12.64 1.23
N THR A 35 70.51 -12.80 -0.06
CA THR A 35 70.26 -11.78 -1.08
C THR A 35 69.21 -12.24 -2.09
N LEU A 36 68.54 -11.29 -2.75
CA LEU A 36 67.57 -11.60 -3.80
C LEU A 36 68.24 -12.39 -4.95
N ILE A 37 69.51 -12.11 -5.24
CA ILE A 37 70.31 -12.84 -6.25
C ILE A 37 70.49 -14.30 -5.85
N ASP A 38 70.75 -14.58 -4.57
CA ASP A 38 70.92 -15.96 -4.09
C ASP A 38 69.61 -16.75 -4.15
N ILE A 39 68.47 -16.10 -3.90
CA ILE A 39 67.14 -16.71 -4.08
C ILE A 39 66.87 -17.00 -5.56
N VAL A 40 67.13 -16.04 -6.45
CA VAL A 40 66.94 -16.24 -7.89
C VAL A 40 67.86 -17.34 -8.43
N ARG A 41 69.09 -17.45 -7.92
CA ARG A 41 70.02 -18.52 -8.30
C ARG A 41 69.51 -19.92 -7.89
N GLN A 42 68.83 -20.04 -6.74
CA GLN A 42 68.23 -21.31 -6.31
C GLN A 42 67.08 -21.77 -7.22
N LEU A 43 66.41 -20.84 -7.90
CA LEU A 43 65.36 -21.16 -8.88
C LEU A 43 65.95 -21.76 -10.16
N GLY A 44 67.24 -21.50 -10.46
CA GLY A 44 67.87 -21.79 -11.75
C GLY A 44 67.76 -23.24 -12.23
N GLU A 45 67.80 -24.20 -11.31
CA GLU A 45 67.66 -25.63 -11.63
C GLU A 45 66.22 -26.03 -12.01
N TYR A 46 65.22 -25.25 -11.61
CA TYR A 46 63.80 -25.59 -11.75
C TYR A 46 63.06 -24.74 -12.79
N ILE A 47 63.53 -23.51 -13.09
CA ILE A 47 62.87 -22.59 -14.04
C ILE A 47 63.10 -22.95 -15.52
N ASN A 48 64.05 -23.84 -15.81
CA ASN A 48 64.31 -24.36 -17.15
C ASN A 48 63.97 -25.85 -17.27
N ASP A 49 63.19 -26.38 -16.31
CA ASP A 49 62.72 -27.77 -16.35
C ASP A 49 61.66 -27.94 -17.45
N GLU A 50 61.60 -29.12 -18.06
CA GLU A 50 60.60 -29.44 -19.09
C GLU A 50 59.17 -29.47 -18.53
N ASP A 51 58.99 -29.75 -17.23
CA ASP A 51 57.69 -29.80 -16.56
C ASP A 51 57.15 -28.39 -16.20
N PRO A 52 56.04 -27.93 -16.84
CA PRO A 52 55.43 -26.64 -16.53
C PRO A 52 54.95 -26.49 -15.09
N ILE A 53 54.59 -27.60 -14.43
CA ILE A 53 54.13 -27.59 -13.05
C ILE A 53 55.32 -27.26 -12.13
N LEU A 54 56.47 -27.89 -12.35
CA LEU A 54 57.69 -27.61 -11.58
C LEU A 54 58.17 -26.17 -11.77
N ARG A 55 58.19 -25.67 -13.02
CA ARG A 55 58.50 -24.26 -13.31
C ARG A 55 57.54 -23.31 -12.58
N GLY A 56 56.23 -23.57 -12.66
CA GLY A 56 55.21 -22.77 -12.00
C GLY A 56 55.33 -22.75 -10.47
N LYS A 57 55.69 -23.88 -9.83
CA LYS A 57 55.92 -23.92 -8.38
C LYS A 57 57.14 -23.11 -7.96
N ALA A 58 58.23 -23.17 -8.74
CA ALA A 58 59.43 -22.39 -8.49
C ALA A 58 59.14 -20.88 -8.61
N ILE A 59 58.44 -20.46 -9.67
CA ILE A 59 58.06 -19.05 -9.88
C ILE A 59 57.06 -18.58 -8.80
N SER A 60 56.16 -19.46 -8.36
CA SER A 60 55.23 -19.18 -7.26
C SER A 60 55.94 -18.96 -5.92
N PHE A 61 57.06 -19.65 -5.66
CA PHE A 61 57.89 -19.40 -4.48
C PHE A 61 58.46 -17.98 -4.50
N LEU A 62 59.08 -17.57 -5.61
CA LEU A 62 59.61 -16.21 -5.76
C LEU A 62 58.50 -15.16 -5.59
N THR A 63 57.34 -15.41 -6.18
CA THR A 63 56.15 -14.56 -6.05
C THR A 63 55.69 -14.43 -4.60
N ALA A 64 55.64 -15.54 -3.86
CA ALA A 64 55.24 -15.56 -2.45
C ALA A 64 56.22 -14.76 -1.57
N VAL A 65 57.54 -14.89 -1.83
CA VAL A 65 58.57 -14.10 -1.13
C VAL A 65 58.39 -12.61 -1.42
N ILE A 66 58.19 -12.22 -2.68
CA ILE A 66 57.98 -10.81 -3.06
C ILE A 66 56.70 -10.23 -2.44
N LYS A 67 55.62 -11.03 -2.34
CA LYS A 67 54.38 -10.61 -1.66
C LYS A 67 54.58 -10.37 -0.17
N ALA A 68 55.46 -11.13 0.49
CA ALA A 68 55.78 -10.97 1.90
C ALA A 68 56.71 -9.78 2.20
N LEU A 69 57.42 -9.24 1.20
CA LEU A 69 58.31 -8.09 1.38
C LEU A 69 57.54 -6.76 1.56
N PRO A 70 58.09 -5.81 2.35
CA PRO A 70 57.56 -4.45 2.48
C PRO A 70 57.51 -3.72 1.14
N PRO A 71 56.48 -2.88 0.88
CA PRO A 71 56.31 -2.21 -0.43
C PRO A 71 57.49 -1.34 -0.90
N ARG A 72 58.33 -0.85 0.03
CA ARG A 72 59.50 0.01 -0.25
C ARG A 72 60.83 -0.74 -0.27
N PHE A 73 60.83 -2.03 -0.03
CA PHE A 73 62.07 -2.81 0.13
C PHE A 73 62.86 -2.91 -1.18
N LEU A 74 62.18 -3.23 -2.29
CA LEU A 74 62.84 -3.44 -3.58
C LEU A 74 63.33 -2.12 -4.19
N SER A 75 64.54 -2.17 -4.77
CA SER A 75 65.11 -1.06 -5.54
C SER A 75 64.43 -0.95 -6.92
N ARG A 76 64.55 0.22 -7.57
CA ARG A 76 64.03 0.41 -8.94
C ARG A 76 64.60 -0.60 -9.93
N GLN A 77 65.91 -0.88 -9.84
CA GLN A 77 66.57 -1.87 -10.70
C GLN A 77 66.07 -3.29 -10.42
N GLN A 78 65.82 -3.65 -9.16
CA GLN A 78 65.28 -4.97 -8.81
C GLN A 78 63.85 -5.14 -9.33
N ILE A 79 63.01 -4.10 -9.23
CA ILE A 79 61.64 -4.13 -9.76
C ILE A 79 61.69 -4.29 -11.28
N GLN A 80 62.56 -3.56 -11.98
CA GLN A 80 62.73 -3.70 -13.43
C GLN A 80 63.12 -5.13 -13.81
N VAL A 81 64.20 -5.67 -13.23
CA VAL A 81 64.66 -7.03 -13.55
C VAL A 81 63.59 -8.09 -13.25
N LEU A 82 62.87 -7.95 -12.12
CA LEU A 82 61.80 -8.88 -11.77
C LEU A 82 60.59 -8.74 -12.71
N THR A 83 60.28 -7.53 -13.17
CA THR A 83 59.19 -7.30 -14.14
C THR A 83 59.51 -7.98 -15.47
N THR A 84 60.71 -7.77 -16.01
CA THR A 84 61.18 -8.46 -17.22
C THR A 84 61.16 -9.97 -17.03
N PHE A 85 61.71 -10.46 -15.91
CA PHE A 85 61.74 -11.90 -15.62
C PHE A 85 60.35 -12.54 -15.58
N PHE A 86 59.39 -11.91 -14.88
CA PHE A 86 58.03 -12.45 -14.84
C PHE A 86 57.27 -12.24 -16.16
N GLY A 87 57.59 -11.20 -16.94
CA GLY A 87 57.06 -10.99 -18.28
C GLY A 87 57.51 -12.08 -19.25
N ASP A 88 58.81 -12.39 -19.28
CA ASP A 88 59.39 -13.47 -20.10
C ASP A 88 58.86 -14.85 -19.72
N ARG A 89 58.38 -15.02 -18.48
CA ARG A 89 57.83 -16.27 -17.94
C ARG A 89 56.34 -16.20 -17.66
N ILE A 90 55.62 -15.29 -18.32
CA ILE A 90 54.20 -15.05 -18.01
C ILE A 90 53.31 -16.28 -18.24
N GLU A 91 53.75 -17.20 -19.11
CA GLU A 91 53.15 -18.51 -19.38
C GLU A 91 53.21 -19.50 -18.20
N ASP A 92 54.14 -19.31 -17.26
CA ASP A 92 54.32 -20.17 -16.11
C ASP A 92 53.43 -19.75 -14.92
N GLY A 93 53.12 -20.73 -14.05
CA GLY A 93 52.34 -20.51 -12.84
C GLY A 93 53.01 -19.52 -11.89
N GLY A 94 52.24 -18.57 -11.35
CA GLY A 94 52.73 -17.59 -10.38
C GLY A 94 53.26 -16.28 -10.98
N ALA A 95 53.67 -16.26 -12.26
CA ALA A 95 54.24 -15.07 -12.89
C ALA A 95 53.27 -13.87 -12.94
N VAL A 96 52.02 -14.12 -13.35
CA VAL A 96 50.94 -13.10 -13.36
C VAL A 96 50.71 -12.52 -11.96
N ALA A 97 50.72 -13.37 -10.93
CA ALA A 97 50.57 -12.93 -9.54
C ALA A 97 51.80 -12.17 -9.01
N GLY A 98 52.98 -12.42 -9.57
CA GLY A 98 54.20 -11.67 -9.35
C GLY A 98 54.11 -10.27 -9.95
N LEU A 99 53.73 -10.16 -11.24
CA LEU A 99 53.49 -8.89 -11.94
C LEU A 99 52.42 -8.04 -11.23
N ASP A 100 51.33 -8.67 -10.78
CA ASP A 100 50.26 -8.02 -10.01
C ASP A 100 50.77 -7.40 -8.70
N ARG A 101 51.71 -8.08 -8.02
CA ARG A 101 52.36 -7.52 -6.84
C ARG A 101 53.29 -6.37 -7.19
N LEU A 102 54.08 -6.49 -8.27
CA LEU A 102 55.08 -5.50 -8.64
C LEU A 102 54.46 -4.18 -9.10
N GLN A 103 53.38 -4.24 -9.90
CA GLN A 103 52.73 -3.02 -10.41
C GLN A 103 52.18 -2.11 -9.30
N GLY A 104 51.89 -2.69 -8.13
CA GLY A 104 51.40 -1.99 -6.96
C GLY A 104 52.48 -1.32 -6.09
N LEU A 105 53.77 -1.47 -6.41
CA LEU A 105 54.88 -0.90 -5.63
C LEU A 105 55.16 0.56 -6.02
N GLU A 106 55.58 1.39 -5.05
CA GLU A 106 55.77 2.85 -5.24
C GLU A 106 56.80 3.23 -6.32
N ARG A 107 57.72 2.32 -6.65
CA ARG A 107 58.82 2.57 -7.60
C ARG A 107 58.55 1.96 -8.99
N PHE A 108 57.37 1.41 -9.20
CA PHE A 108 56.94 0.89 -10.50
C PHE A 108 56.55 2.07 -11.40
N ASN A 109 57.25 2.24 -12.52
CA ASN A 109 57.09 3.37 -13.45
C ASN A 109 56.35 2.96 -14.73
N LYS A 110 56.01 3.98 -15.51
CA LYS A 110 55.29 3.87 -16.78
C LYS A 110 55.90 2.85 -17.75
N GLU A 111 57.21 2.83 -17.91
CA GLU A 111 57.88 1.92 -18.85
C GLU A 111 57.67 0.44 -18.47
N LEU A 112 57.65 0.13 -17.17
CA LEU A 112 57.39 -1.23 -16.68
C LEU A 112 55.92 -1.61 -16.81
N ALA A 113 55.00 -0.65 -16.72
CA ALA A 113 53.59 -0.88 -16.99
C ALA A 113 53.38 -1.29 -18.46
N ILE A 114 54.03 -0.58 -19.38
CA ILE A 114 54.01 -0.88 -20.82
C ILE A 114 54.61 -2.28 -21.06
N GLU A 115 55.78 -2.57 -20.51
CA GLU A 115 56.43 -3.89 -20.63
C GLU A 115 55.53 -5.03 -20.10
N THR A 116 54.88 -4.82 -18.96
CA THR A 116 53.93 -5.79 -18.40
C THR A 116 52.72 -5.99 -19.32
N ALA A 117 52.18 -4.92 -19.88
CA ALA A 117 51.06 -4.97 -20.82
C ALA A 117 51.47 -5.70 -22.12
N GLN A 118 52.65 -5.42 -22.67
CA GLN A 118 53.18 -6.11 -23.84
C GLN A 118 53.37 -7.61 -23.59
N ALA A 119 53.86 -8.00 -22.41
CA ALA A 119 53.95 -9.41 -22.04
C ALA A 119 52.58 -10.10 -21.99
N LEU A 120 51.55 -9.41 -21.47
CA LEU A 120 50.17 -9.93 -21.47
C LEU A 120 49.63 -10.09 -22.89
N PHE A 121 49.77 -9.06 -23.72
CA PHE A 121 49.21 -9.05 -25.07
C PHE A 121 49.97 -10.00 -26.00
N GLY A 122 51.29 -10.08 -25.91
CA GLY A 122 52.10 -10.98 -26.73
C GLY A 122 51.84 -12.47 -26.48
N ASN A 123 51.31 -12.83 -25.31
CA ASN A 123 51.05 -14.21 -24.89
C ASN A 123 49.55 -14.51 -24.69
N PHE A 124 48.65 -13.72 -25.30
CA PHE A 124 47.21 -13.79 -25.02
C PHE A 124 46.61 -15.18 -25.27
N GLN A 125 47.05 -15.91 -26.30
CA GLN A 125 46.51 -17.24 -26.64
C GLN A 125 46.73 -18.24 -25.52
N ASP A 126 47.94 -18.29 -24.96
CA ASP A 126 48.27 -19.16 -23.83
C ASP A 126 47.49 -18.75 -22.59
N LEU A 127 47.36 -17.45 -22.33
CA LEU A 127 46.61 -16.93 -21.18
C LEU A 127 45.11 -17.25 -21.27
N GLN A 128 44.51 -17.25 -22.46
CA GLN A 128 43.11 -17.62 -22.69
C GLN A 128 42.85 -19.12 -22.56
N SER A 129 43.84 -19.96 -22.85
CA SER A 129 43.71 -21.41 -22.72
C SER A 129 43.63 -21.89 -21.26
N ARG A 130 43.95 -21.01 -20.30
CA ARG A 130 44.01 -21.32 -18.86
C ARG A 130 42.65 -21.57 -18.24
N SER A 131 42.63 -22.12 -17.03
CA SER A 131 41.41 -22.32 -16.24
C SER A 131 40.71 -20.99 -15.91
N GLN A 132 39.40 -21.04 -15.65
CA GLN A 132 38.58 -19.86 -15.30
C GLN A 132 39.19 -18.99 -14.18
N THR A 133 39.75 -19.62 -13.14
CA THR A 133 40.37 -18.94 -11.99
C THR A 133 41.68 -18.26 -12.36
N GLN A 134 42.46 -18.86 -13.25
CA GLN A 134 43.71 -18.27 -13.73
C GLN A 134 43.45 -17.12 -14.70
N ARG A 135 42.43 -17.23 -15.57
CA ARG A 135 41.99 -16.11 -16.41
C ARG A 135 41.51 -14.92 -15.58
N PHE A 136 40.80 -15.18 -14.48
CA PHE A 136 40.42 -14.12 -13.53
C PHE A 136 41.63 -13.36 -12.99
N GLN A 137 42.74 -14.04 -12.66
CA GLN A 137 43.98 -13.39 -12.20
C GLN A 137 44.61 -12.51 -13.29
N VAL A 138 44.54 -12.94 -14.55
CA VAL A 138 45.00 -12.17 -15.71
C VAL A 138 44.18 -10.88 -15.85
N TYR A 139 42.85 -10.98 -15.82
CA TYR A 139 41.97 -9.81 -15.86
C TYR A 139 42.13 -8.91 -14.63
N GLN A 140 42.42 -9.48 -13.46
CA GLN A 140 42.72 -8.71 -12.26
C GLN A 140 44.01 -7.89 -12.39
N LEU A 141 45.08 -8.49 -12.91
CA LEU A 141 46.33 -7.77 -13.21
C LEU A 141 46.07 -6.62 -14.19
N LEU A 142 45.35 -6.89 -15.29
CA LEU A 142 45.03 -5.86 -16.26
C LEU A 142 44.13 -4.76 -15.66
N ASN A 143 43.17 -5.13 -14.80
CA ASN A 143 42.35 -4.16 -14.08
C ASN A 143 43.19 -3.25 -13.16
N GLU A 144 44.16 -3.82 -12.44
CA GLU A 144 45.05 -3.03 -11.59
C GLU A 144 45.97 -2.11 -12.42
N LEU A 145 46.49 -2.58 -13.56
CA LEU A 145 47.21 -1.73 -14.52
C LEU A 145 46.33 -0.59 -15.04
N MET A 146 45.07 -0.87 -15.40
CA MET A 146 44.08 0.13 -15.81
C MET A 146 43.68 1.10 -14.68
N SER A 147 43.82 0.68 -13.41
CA SER A 147 43.51 1.50 -12.24
C SER A 147 44.65 2.46 -11.88
N ARG A 148 45.90 1.97 -11.92
CA ARG A 148 47.08 2.72 -11.44
C ARG A 148 47.94 3.32 -12.53
N HIS A 149 47.93 2.73 -13.73
CA HIS A 149 48.84 3.04 -14.84
C HIS A 149 48.08 3.30 -16.14
N ARG A 150 46.82 3.76 -16.07
CA ARG A 150 45.92 3.95 -17.22
C ARG A 150 46.53 4.78 -18.35
N GLU A 151 47.20 5.88 -18.00
CA GLU A 151 47.83 6.77 -18.97
C GLU A 151 48.94 6.06 -19.78
N ALA A 152 49.68 5.16 -19.13
CA ALA A 152 50.70 4.33 -19.78
C ALA A 152 50.10 3.45 -20.88
N LEU A 153 48.99 2.75 -20.55
CA LEU A 153 48.29 1.88 -21.50
C LEU A 153 47.64 2.73 -22.60
N ARG A 154 47.01 3.86 -22.28
CA ARG A 154 46.36 4.72 -23.27
C ARG A 154 47.34 5.26 -24.32
N GLU A 155 48.55 5.61 -23.90
CA GLU A 155 49.59 6.10 -24.82
C GLU A 155 50.14 5.04 -25.77
N MET A 156 49.94 3.74 -25.49
CA MET A 156 50.27 2.66 -26.44
C MET A 156 49.34 2.64 -27.65
N GLY A 157 48.21 3.37 -27.62
CA GLY A 157 47.26 3.45 -28.72
C GLY A 157 46.71 2.09 -29.13
N ASP A 158 46.68 1.82 -30.44
CA ASP A 158 46.14 0.62 -31.06
C ASP A 158 46.73 -0.69 -30.49
N GLU A 159 48.01 -0.70 -30.11
CA GLU A 159 48.66 -1.90 -29.55
C GLU A 159 47.95 -2.36 -28.26
N SER A 160 47.65 -1.42 -27.35
CA SER A 160 46.91 -1.74 -26.12
C SER A 160 45.44 -2.03 -26.37
N LEU A 161 44.80 -1.31 -27.30
CA LEU A 161 43.39 -1.49 -27.61
C LEU A 161 43.17 -2.91 -28.16
N MET A 162 43.93 -3.29 -29.19
CA MET A 162 43.86 -4.62 -29.80
C MET A 162 44.26 -5.69 -28.79
N GLY A 163 45.37 -5.49 -28.06
CA GLY A 163 45.83 -6.45 -27.06
C GLY A 163 44.82 -6.72 -25.94
N ILE A 164 44.09 -5.70 -25.47
CA ILE A 164 43.03 -5.87 -24.47
C ILE A 164 41.85 -6.65 -25.05
N VAL A 165 41.40 -6.32 -26.27
CA VAL A 165 40.31 -7.02 -26.95
C VAL A 165 40.67 -8.48 -27.18
N ASP A 166 41.86 -8.74 -27.72
CA ASP A 166 42.36 -10.08 -27.99
C ASP A 166 42.44 -10.93 -26.71
N LEU A 167 42.88 -10.34 -25.60
CA LEU A 167 42.97 -11.03 -24.30
C LEU A 167 41.60 -11.38 -23.71
N MET A 168 40.58 -10.58 -23.96
CA MET A 168 39.25 -10.70 -23.34
C MET A 168 38.21 -11.42 -24.19
N THR A 169 38.43 -11.53 -25.49
CA THR A 169 37.47 -12.12 -26.42
C THR A 169 37.21 -13.61 -26.10
N GLY A 170 35.95 -14.01 -26.06
CA GLY A 170 35.56 -15.43 -25.92
C GLY A 170 35.45 -15.94 -24.48
N GLU A 171 35.54 -15.07 -23.46
CA GLU A 171 35.27 -15.44 -22.08
C GLU A 171 33.80 -15.85 -21.87
N LYS A 172 33.55 -16.85 -21.01
CA LYS A 172 32.22 -17.41 -20.74
C LYS A 172 31.86 -17.45 -19.25
N ASP A 173 32.84 -17.38 -18.35
CA ASP A 173 32.57 -17.37 -16.91
C ASP A 173 31.94 -16.04 -16.50
N PRO A 174 30.78 -16.04 -15.80
CA PRO A 174 30.07 -14.81 -15.45
C PRO A 174 30.87 -13.89 -14.52
N ARG A 175 31.74 -14.42 -13.64
CA ARG A 175 32.60 -13.59 -12.76
C ARG A 175 33.66 -12.87 -13.56
N ASN A 176 34.22 -13.56 -14.56
CA ASN A 176 35.22 -12.99 -15.45
C ASN A 176 34.58 -11.95 -16.39
N LEU A 177 33.40 -12.26 -16.95
CA LEU A 177 32.64 -11.33 -17.81
C LEU A 177 32.32 -10.01 -17.11
N MET A 178 32.02 -10.05 -15.82
CA MET A 178 31.84 -8.84 -15.02
C MET A 178 33.07 -7.93 -15.10
N MET A 179 34.28 -8.48 -14.95
CA MET A 179 35.53 -7.73 -15.05
C MET A 179 35.80 -7.29 -16.51
N VAL A 180 35.60 -8.19 -17.47
CA VAL A 180 35.80 -7.93 -18.90
C VAL A 180 34.97 -6.73 -19.37
N PHE A 181 33.65 -6.73 -19.12
CA PHE A 181 32.80 -5.61 -19.51
C PHE A 181 33.20 -4.31 -18.81
N SER A 182 33.62 -4.37 -17.54
CA SER A 182 34.10 -3.18 -16.84
C SER A 182 35.37 -2.59 -17.47
N ILE A 183 36.33 -3.42 -17.87
CA ILE A 183 37.57 -2.94 -18.50
C ILE A 183 37.29 -2.46 -19.93
N LEU A 184 36.54 -3.23 -20.72
CA LEU A 184 36.17 -2.85 -22.08
C LEU A 184 35.41 -1.52 -22.11
N LYS A 185 34.46 -1.28 -21.19
CA LYS A 185 33.79 0.02 -21.07
C LYS A 185 34.78 1.18 -20.94
N VAL A 186 35.81 1.03 -20.10
CA VAL A 186 36.83 2.08 -19.92
C VAL A 186 37.61 2.29 -21.23
N VAL A 187 38.00 1.22 -21.91
CA VAL A 187 38.68 1.31 -23.21
C VAL A 187 37.79 2.04 -24.23
N MET A 188 36.52 1.64 -24.33
CA MET A 188 35.55 2.20 -25.27
C MET A 188 35.24 3.68 -25.04
N MET A 189 35.40 4.18 -23.80
CA MET A 189 35.18 5.57 -23.42
C MET A 189 36.43 6.44 -23.58
N GLU A 190 37.62 5.92 -23.27
CA GLU A 190 38.83 6.73 -23.10
C GLU A 190 39.87 6.58 -24.22
N TRP A 191 39.81 5.52 -25.03
CA TRP A 191 40.71 5.32 -26.18
C TRP A 191 40.09 5.91 -27.46
N ASP A 192 40.94 6.21 -28.44
CA ASP A 192 40.45 6.52 -29.78
C ASP A 192 39.95 5.24 -30.47
N VAL A 193 38.63 5.09 -30.50
CA VAL A 193 37.93 3.93 -31.07
C VAL A 193 37.51 4.12 -32.52
N THR A 194 37.83 5.26 -33.14
CA THR A 194 37.25 5.69 -34.42
C THR A 194 37.45 4.66 -35.54
N ASN A 195 38.64 4.05 -35.61
CA ASN A 195 38.99 3.05 -36.63
C ASN A 195 38.67 1.60 -36.23
N HIS A 196 38.27 1.37 -34.99
CA HIS A 196 38.09 0.04 -34.39
C HIS A 196 36.66 -0.17 -33.86
N ALA A 197 35.72 0.69 -34.26
CA ALA A 197 34.37 0.72 -33.72
C ALA A 197 33.60 -0.59 -33.92
N GLU A 198 33.69 -1.18 -35.12
CA GLU A 198 33.06 -2.47 -35.44
C GLU A 198 33.65 -3.61 -34.60
N LEU A 199 34.98 -3.73 -34.56
CA LEU A 199 35.67 -4.75 -33.75
C LEU A 199 35.28 -4.67 -32.27
N LEU A 200 35.30 -3.47 -31.70
CA LEU A 200 34.96 -3.24 -30.29
C LEU A 200 33.49 -3.55 -30.03
N PHE A 201 32.59 -3.13 -30.92
CA PHE A 201 31.18 -3.45 -30.81
C PHE A 201 30.95 -4.98 -30.86
N ASP A 202 31.55 -5.67 -31.82
CA ASP A 202 31.42 -7.13 -31.98
C ASP A 202 31.99 -7.90 -30.78
N SER A 203 33.05 -7.38 -30.15
CA SER A 203 33.67 -7.98 -28.97
C SER A 203 32.70 -8.10 -27.78
N VAL A 204 31.69 -7.24 -27.70
CA VAL A 204 30.67 -7.24 -26.64
C VAL A 204 29.31 -7.70 -27.13
N TYR A 205 28.89 -7.32 -28.34
CA TYR A 205 27.55 -7.60 -28.85
C TYR A 205 27.33 -9.09 -29.11
N ASN A 206 28.39 -9.87 -29.31
CA ASN A 206 28.33 -11.34 -29.40
C ASN A 206 27.71 -12.02 -28.15
N TYR A 207 27.66 -11.34 -27.00
CA TYR A 207 27.01 -11.81 -25.76
C TYR A 207 25.51 -11.47 -25.70
N PHE A 208 24.98 -10.72 -26.67
CA PHE A 208 23.59 -10.28 -26.68
C PHE A 208 22.67 -11.28 -27.44
N PRO A 209 21.54 -11.73 -26.85
CA PRO A 209 21.05 -11.44 -25.51
C PRO A 209 21.63 -12.38 -24.43
N ILE A 210 21.75 -11.89 -23.20
CA ILE A 210 22.25 -12.70 -22.08
C ILE A 210 21.16 -13.66 -21.60
N THR A 211 21.46 -14.96 -21.70
CA THR A 211 20.57 -16.06 -21.29
C THR A 211 21.00 -16.75 -19.99
N PHE A 212 21.99 -16.19 -19.28
CA PHE A 212 22.53 -16.72 -18.02
C PHE A 212 21.44 -16.90 -16.95
N ARG A 213 21.52 -18.03 -16.23
CA ARG A 213 20.72 -18.31 -15.03
C ARG A 213 21.65 -18.66 -13.88
N PRO A 214 21.60 -17.92 -12.75
CA PRO A 214 22.49 -18.18 -11.64
C PRO A 214 22.24 -19.58 -11.04
N PRO A 215 23.29 -20.32 -10.64
CA PRO A 215 23.15 -21.58 -9.92
C PRO A 215 22.40 -21.38 -8.58
N PRO A 216 21.64 -22.38 -8.10
CA PRO A 216 21.06 -22.33 -6.76
C PRO A 216 22.19 -22.28 -5.71
N ASN A 217 22.16 -21.28 -4.83
CA ASN A 217 23.20 -20.95 -3.84
C ASN A 217 24.54 -20.48 -4.42
N ASP A 218 24.52 -19.61 -5.45
CA ASP A 218 25.74 -18.95 -5.93
C ASP A 218 26.41 -18.13 -4.80
N PRO A 219 27.64 -18.48 -4.36
CA PRO A 219 28.33 -17.77 -3.28
C PRO A 219 28.76 -16.34 -3.67
N TYR A 220 28.75 -16.00 -4.96
CA TYR A 220 29.14 -14.67 -5.46
C TYR A 220 27.94 -13.73 -5.68
N GLY A 221 26.72 -14.27 -5.76
CA GLY A 221 25.49 -13.49 -5.92
C GLY A 221 25.36 -12.75 -7.25
N ILE A 222 25.99 -13.24 -8.34
CA ILE A 222 25.93 -12.56 -9.65
C ILE A 222 24.60 -12.89 -10.32
N THR A 223 23.85 -11.85 -10.69
CA THR A 223 22.56 -12.00 -11.37
C THR A 223 22.70 -11.83 -12.89
N ALA A 224 21.71 -12.31 -13.64
CA ALA A 224 21.63 -12.04 -15.08
C ALA A 224 21.49 -10.54 -15.37
N GLN A 225 20.84 -9.78 -14.47
CA GLN A 225 20.66 -8.34 -14.63
C GLN A 225 21.99 -7.59 -14.48
N ASP A 226 22.89 -8.05 -13.60
CA ASP A 226 24.22 -7.43 -13.43
C ASP A 226 25.03 -7.51 -14.73
N LEU A 227 25.03 -8.68 -15.37
CA LEU A 227 25.71 -8.88 -16.65
C LEU A 227 25.06 -8.05 -17.77
N LYS A 228 23.73 -8.01 -17.82
CA LYS A 228 22.99 -7.22 -18.83
C LYS A 228 23.30 -5.73 -18.70
N GLY A 229 23.32 -5.21 -17.48
CA GLY A 229 23.67 -3.81 -17.21
C GLY A 229 25.08 -3.46 -17.66
N ARG A 230 26.08 -4.29 -17.36
CA ARG A 230 27.46 -4.04 -17.80
C ARG A 230 27.65 -4.17 -19.31
N LEU A 231 26.97 -5.12 -19.94
CA LEU A 231 26.98 -5.25 -21.40
C LEU A 231 26.35 -4.02 -22.07
N GLN A 232 25.20 -3.57 -21.56
CA GLN A 232 24.51 -2.37 -22.03
C GLN A 232 25.38 -1.11 -21.87
N ASP A 233 26.10 -0.99 -20.76
CA ASP A 233 27.07 0.08 -20.54
C ASP A 233 28.20 0.09 -21.59
N CYS A 234 28.61 -1.07 -22.10
CA CYS A 234 29.60 -1.16 -23.17
C CYS A 234 29.01 -0.73 -24.52
N ILE A 235 27.84 -1.25 -24.88
CA ILE A 235 27.15 -0.93 -26.14
C ILE A 235 26.86 0.58 -26.25
N SER A 236 26.50 1.22 -25.14
CA SER A 236 26.19 2.65 -25.08
C SER A 236 27.40 3.54 -24.80
N ALA A 237 28.62 2.98 -24.64
CA ALA A 237 29.80 3.74 -24.22
C ALA A 237 30.23 4.81 -25.24
N SER A 238 30.13 4.55 -26.54
CA SER A 238 30.65 5.46 -27.57
C SER A 238 29.68 5.65 -28.71
N ARG A 239 29.49 6.91 -29.12
CA ARG A 239 28.68 7.27 -30.30
C ARG A 239 29.15 6.62 -31.60
N HIS A 240 30.43 6.24 -31.67
CA HIS A 240 31.00 5.57 -32.84
C HIS A 240 30.39 4.18 -33.07
N PHE A 241 29.75 3.60 -32.06
CA PHE A 241 29.03 2.33 -32.20
C PHE A 241 27.64 2.50 -32.82
N ALA A 242 27.09 3.71 -32.90
CA ALA A 242 25.73 3.94 -33.41
C ALA A 242 25.42 3.28 -34.78
N PRO A 243 26.34 3.29 -35.78
CA PRO A 243 26.11 2.62 -37.07
C PRO A 243 25.91 1.11 -36.98
N HIS A 244 26.40 0.46 -35.92
CA HIS A 244 26.27 -0.98 -35.71
C HIS A 244 25.23 -1.29 -34.62
N ALA A 245 25.28 -0.57 -33.50
CA ALA A 245 24.42 -0.77 -32.34
C ALA A 245 22.95 -0.50 -32.65
N ILE A 246 22.61 0.63 -33.26
CA ILE A 246 21.21 1.00 -33.48
C ILE A 246 20.52 0.02 -34.44
N PRO A 247 21.05 -0.27 -35.65
CA PRO A 247 20.44 -1.26 -36.54
C PRO A 247 20.33 -2.63 -35.88
N SER A 248 21.40 -3.12 -35.23
CA SER A 248 21.39 -4.44 -34.60
C SER A 248 20.36 -4.54 -33.48
N LEU A 249 20.16 -3.49 -32.67
CA LEU A 249 19.16 -3.48 -31.61
C LEU A 249 17.73 -3.41 -32.15
N LEU A 250 17.50 -2.63 -33.22
CA LEU A 250 16.20 -2.57 -33.88
C LEU A 250 15.83 -3.93 -34.51
N ASP A 251 16.79 -4.62 -35.14
CA ASP A 251 16.57 -5.97 -35.69
C ASP A 251 16.18 -6.99 -34.61
N LYS A 252 16.60 -6.80 -33.35
CA LYS A 252 16.19 -7.67 -32.23
C LYS A 252 14.74 -7.47 -31.81
N LEU A 253 14.08 -6.40 -32.23
CA LEU A 253 12.65 -6.20 -31.99
C LEU A 253 11.79 -7.12 -32.85
N ASP A 254 12.32 -7.72 -33.92
CA ASP A 254 11.65 -8.79 -34.68
C ASP A 254 11.67 -10.15 -33.97
N SER A 255 12.33 -10.25 -32.81
CA SER A 255 12.38 -11.48 -32.04
C SER A 255 11.00 -11.88 -31.50
N THR A 256 10.69 -13.17 -31.53
CA THR A 256 9.48 -13.72 -30.88
C THR A 256 9.60 -13.78 -29.35
N SER A 257 10.78 -13.51 -28.78
CA SER A 257 11.00 -13.55 -27.33
C SER A 257 10.81 -12.16 -26.71
N PRO A 258 9.80 -11.95 -25.84
CA PRO A 258 9.56 -10.65 -25.20
C PRO A 258 10.76 -10.16 -24.37
N ASN A 259 11.50 -11.09 -23.75
CA ASN A 259 12.70 -10.75 -22.98
C ASN A 259 13.82 -10.18 -23.85
N VAL A 260 13.97 -10.68 -25.08
CA VAL A 260 14.98 -10.17 -26.02
C VAL A 260 14.60 -8.78 -26.51
N LYS A 261 13.32 -8.57 -26.84
CA LYS A 261 12.79 -7.25 -27.17
C LYS A 261 13.02 -6.25 -26.03
N LYS A 262 12.74 -6.67 -24.78
CA LYS A 262 12.98 -5.85 -23.58
C LYS A 262 14.45 -5.45 -23.44
N ASP A 263 15.36 -6.42 -23.54
CA ASP A 263 16.79 -6.16 -23.44
C ASP A 263 17.25 -5.21 -24.57
N ALA A 264 16.68 -5.33 -25.77
CA ALA A 264 17.02 -4.50 -26.92
C ALA A 264 16.54 -3.05 -26.73
N LEU A 265 15.30 -2.86 -26.25
CA LEU A 265 14.77 -1.55 -25.91
C LEU A 265 15.58 -0.87 -24.80
N ASN A 266 15.92 -1.60 -23.73
CA ASN A 266 16.76 -1.07 -22.66
C ASN A 266 18.12 -0.59 -23.19
N ALA A 267 18.79 -1.42 -24.00
CA ALA A 267 20.06 -1.06 -24.61
C ALA A 267 19.94 0.15 -25.55
N LEU A 268 18.85 0.24 -26.32
CA LEU A 268 18.56 1.38 -27.19
C LEU A 268 18.37 2.68 -26.39
N ILE A 269 17.60 2.62 -25.29
CA ILE A 269 17.39 3.75 -24.37
C ILE A 269 18.73 4.23 -23.79
N ALA A 270 19.61 3.31 -23.36
CA ALA A 270 20.94 3.70 -22.90
C ALA A 270 21.78 4.36 -24.01
N CYS A 271 21.71 3.86 -25.25
CA CYS A 271 22.37 4.51 -26.38
C CYS A 271 21.86 5.93 -26.60
N ILE A 272 20.53 6.14 -26.56
CA ILE A 272 19.91 7.46 -26.70
C ILE A 272 20.41 8.42 -25.63
N HIS A 273 20.51 7.99 -24.38
CA HIS A 273 20.96 8.83 -23.28
C HIS A 273 22.48 9.14 -23.32
N SER A 274 23.29 8.20 -23.78
CA SER A 274 24.75 8.34 -23.78
C SER A 274 25.30 9.03 -25.04
N TYR A 275 24.66 8.86 -26.20
CA TYR A 275 25.14 9.43 -27.46
C TYR A 275 24.85 10.94 -27.55
N ASP A 276 25.67 11.65 -28.31
CA ASP A 276 25.51 13.08 -28.55
C ASP A 276 24.27 13.39 -29.40
N PRO A 277 23.67 14.59 -29.26
CA PRO A 277 22.44 14.96 -29.95
C PRO A 277 22.48 14.78 -31.47
N ASP A 278 23.61 15.08 -32.12
CA ASP A 278 23.76 14.93 -33.58
C ASP A 278 23.69 13.46 -34.03
N THR A 279 24.24 12.54 -33.22
CA THR A 279 24.14 11.11 -33.48
C THR A 279 22.72 10.62 -33.26
N VAL A 280 22.07 10.99 -32.14
CA VAL A 280 20.68 10.63 -31.88
C VAL A 280 19.75 11.17 -32.98
N SER A 281 19.98 12.40 -33.44
CA SER A 281 19.19 13.02 -34.52
C SER A 281 19.29 12.26 -35.84
N ARG A 282 20.44 11.67 -36.16
CA ARG A 282 20.62 10.90 -37.41
C ARG A 282 19.77 9.64 -37.47
N TYR A 283 19.48 9.02 -36.33
CA TYR A 283 18.73 7.76 -36.24
C TYR A 283 17.31 7.93 -35.71
N SER A 284 16.92 9.13 -35.28
CA SER A 284 15.65 9.39 -34.60
C SER A 284 14.42 8.95 -35.41
N ILE A 285 14.41 9.24 -36.72
CA ILE A 285 13.34 8.84 -37.64
C ILE A 285 13.31 7.32 -37.84
N THR A 286 14.47 6.69 -38.01
CA THR A 286 14.56 5.23 -38.15
C THR A 286 14.05 4.51 -36.89
N ILE A 287 14.41 5.02 -35.71
CA ILE A 287 13.91 4.49 -34.44
C ILE A 287 12.38 4.65 -34.35
N TRP A 288 11.85 5.84 -34.69
CA TRP A 288 10.41 6.07 -34.72
C TRP A 288 9.66 5.08 -35.63
N GLU A 289 10.15 4.87 -36.85
CA GLU A 289 9.49 3.99 -37.83
C GLU A 289 9.37 2.54 -37.35
N VAL A 290 10.30 2.06 -36.52
CA VAL A 290 10.24 0.73 -35.91
C VAL A 290 9.37 0.74 -34.66
N LEU A 291 9.61 1.67 -33.73
CA LEU A 291 8.94 1.69 -32.43
C LEU A 291 7.44 2.04 -32.51
N LYS A 292 7.00 2.77 -33.54
CA LYS A 292 5.56 3.05 -33.72
C LYS A 292 4.76 1.76 -33.86
N PHE A 293 5.32 0.70 -34.46
CA PHE A 293 4.62 -0.58 -34.59
C PHE A 293 4.38 -1.22 -33.22
N GLU A 294 5.38 -1.21 -32.34
CA GLU A 294 5.31 -1.77 -30.98
C GLU A 294 4.33 -0.99 -30.08
N ILE A 295 4.11 0.30 -30.35
CA ILE A 295 3.13 1.12 -29.62
C ILE A 295 1.72 0.92 -30.17
N LEU A 296 1.54 0.98 -31.50
CA LEU A 296 0.24 0.90 -32.16
C LEU A 296 -0.37 -0.52 -32.08
N ASN A 297 0.48 -1.55 -32.08
CA ASN A 297 0.08 -2.97 -32.08
C ASN A 297 0.52 -3.71 -30.81
N ALA A 298 0.73 -2.99 -29.71
CA ALA A 298 1.30 -3.51 -28.46
C ALA A 298 0.67 -4.85 -28.05
N GLN A 299 1.47 -5.92 -28.11
CA GLN A 299 1.08 -7.25 -27.64
C GLN A 299 1.22 -7.36 -26.12
N GLU A 300 2.22 -6.67 -25.57
CA GLU A 300 2.58 -6.62 -24.16
C GLU A 300 2.70 -5.16 -23.72
N GLU A 301 2.20 -4.83 -22.54
CA GLU A 301 2.14 -3.43 -22.06
C GLU A 301 3.54 -2.81 -21.90
N PHE A 302 4.52 -3.58 -21.39
CA PHE A 302 5.88 -3.09 -21.18
C PHE A 302 6.59 -2.69 -22.50
N LEU A 303 6.23 -3.30 -23.63
CA LEU A 303 6.84 -2.96 -24.94
C LEU A 303 6.43 -1.56 -25.37
N SER A 304 5.15 -1.23 -25.18
CA SER A 304 4.64 0.12 -25.44
C SER A 304 5.29 1.14 -24.51
N GLU A 305 5.37 0.84 -23.21
CA GLU A 305 6.00 1.73 -22.22
C GLU A 305 7.48 2.02 -22.53
N SER A 306 8.29 0.98 -22.75
CA SER A 306 9.71 1.15 -23.07
C SER A 306 9.93 1.82 -24.44
N SER A 307 9.03 1.60 -25.41
CA SER A 307 9.10 2.30 -26.70
C SER A 307 8.80 3.79 -26.54
N LEU A 308 7.78 4.14 -25.75
CA LEU A 308 7.44 5.53 -25.42
C LEU A 308 8.57 6.22 -24.64
N GLU A 309 9.25 5.50 -23.74
CA GLU A 309 10.43 5.98 -23.02
C GLU A 309 11.58 6.30 -23.99
N ALA A 310 11.87 5.41 -24.95
CA ALA A 310 12.89 5.66 -25.98
C ALA A 310 12.57 6.92 -26.80
N LEU A 311 11.32 7.05 -27.28
CA LEU A 311 10.89 8.22 -28.06
C LEU A 311 10.96 9.53 -27.25
N SER A 312 10.57 9.49 -25.97
CA SER A 312 10.68 10.60 -25.02
C SER A 312 12.14 10.95 -24.72
N GLY A 313 13.00 9.94 -24.59
CA GLY A 313 14.44 10.08 -24.44
C GLY A 313 15.06 10.83 -25.62
N ILE A 314 14.66 10.50 -26.86
CA ILE A 314 15.09 11.22 -28.06
C ILE A 314 14.66 12.68 -27.99
N ALA A 315 13.37 12.95 -27.72
CA ALA A 315 12.86 14.33 -27.63
C ALA A 315 13.60 15.14 -26.56
N LYS A 316 13.89 14.54 -25.41
CA LYS A 316 14.67 15.16 -24.34
C LYS A 316 16.09 15.49 -24.81
N ARG A 317 16.82 14.52 -25.38
CA ARG A 317 18.19 14.71 -25.87
C ARG A 317 18.29 15.80 -26.94
N LEU A 318 17.33 15.84 -27.88
CA LEU A 318 17.29 16.85 -28.93
C LEU A 318 16.82 18.23 -28.45
N SER A 319 16.28 18.33 -27.23
CA SER A 319 15.89 19.60 -26.60
C SER A 319 16.96 20.20 -25.69
N GLU A 320 18.05 19.47 -25.42
CA GLU A 320 19.13 19.94 -24.55
C GLU A 320 19.82 21.17 -25.15
N GLY A 321 19.93 22.24 -24.35
CA GLY A 321 20.58 23.48 -24.78
C GLY A 321 19.77 24.34 -25.77
N VAL A 322 18.54 23.95 -26.10
CA VAL A 322 17.66 24.70 -27.02
C VAL A 322 16.85 25.73 -26.23
N THR A 323 17.02 27.02 -26.55
CA THR A 323 16.27 28.12 -25.91
C THR A 323 15.20 28.72 -26.81
N GLU A 324 15.40 28.70 -28.13
CA GLU A 324 14.48 29.26 -29.12
C GLU A 324 13.90 28.16 -30.01
N VAL A 325 12.60 28.25 -30.31
CA VAL A 325 11.89 27.29 -31.16
C VAL A 325 11.97 27.75 -32.62
N SER A 326 12.49 26.88 -33.50
CA SER A 326 12.53 27.08 -34.96
C SER A 326 12.14 25.80 -35.69
N SER A 327 11.58 25.94 -36.90
CA SER A 327 11.20 24.82 -37.77
C SER A 327 12.38 23.97 -38.24
N ASP A 328 13.59 24.52 -38.18
CA ASP A 328 14.82 23.87 -38.66
C ASP A 328 15.53 23.06 -37.57
N LEU A 329 15.04 23.10 -36.33
CA LEU A 329 15.61 22.35 -35.21
C LEU A 329 15.55 20.84 -35.47
N PRO A 330 16.59 20.07 -35.09
CA PRO A 330 16.57 18.60 -35.14
C PRO A 330 15.35 18.00 -34.42
N LEU A 331 14.97 18.57 -33.28
CA LEU A 331 13.76 18.17 -32.54
C LEU A 331 12.48 18.40 -33.37
N ALA A 332 12.36 19.54 -34.04
CA ALA A 332 11.19 19.85 -34.87
C ALA A 332 11.09 18.92 -36.08
N GLN A 333 12.22 18.57 -36.70
CA GLN A 333 12.29 17.60 -37.79
C GLN A 333 11.88 16.19 -37.33
N TYR A 334 12.31 15.78 -36.13
CA TYR A 334 11.91 14.52 -35.50
C TYR A 334 10.42 14.46 -35.17
N LEU A 335 9.86 15.53 -34.56
CA LEU A 335 8.46 15.56 -34.12
C LEU A 335 7.46 15.73 -35.27
N ARG A 336 7.86 16.28 -36.41
CA ARG A 336 6.96 16.54 -37.56
C ARG A 336 6.23 15.29 -38.07
N PRO A 337 6.92 14.19 -38.46
CA PRO A 337 6.21 12.98 -38.90
C PRO A 337 5.37 12.34 -37.79
N ILE A 338 5.81 12.46 -36.53
CA ILE A 338 5.08 11.88 -35.38
C ILE A 338 3.76 12.63 -35.16
N THR A 339 3.81 13.96 -35.11
CA THR A 339 2.61 14.80 -34.92
C THR A 339 1.66 14.69 -36.10
N GLN A 340 2.16 14.53 -37.32
CA GLN A 340 1.33 14.24 -38.49
C GLN A 340 0.57 12.92 -38.33
N GLU A 341 1.25 11.82 -38.00
CA GLU A 341 0.63 10.51 -37.76
C GLU A 341 -0.41 10.57 -36.62
N CYS A 342 -0.06 11.24 -35.50
CA CYS A 342 -1.01 11.43 -34.40
C CYS A 342 -2.24 12.23 -34.84
N ASN A 343 -2.08 13.31 -35.62
CA ASN A 343 -3.19 14.11 -36.13
C ASN A 343 -4.10 13.28 -37.07
N GLU A 344 -3.52 12.43 -37.93
CA GLU A 344 -4.28 11.52 -38.80
C GLU A 344 -5.10 10.51 -37.98
N GLN A 345 -4.49 9.89 -36.96
CA GLN A 345 -5.18 8.94 -36.07
C GLN A 345 -6.25 9.61 -35.20
N LEU A 346 -6.11 10.90 -34.88
CA LEU A 346 -7.07 11.68 -34.08
C LEU A 346 -8.24 12.24 -34.89
N GLN A 347 -8.26 12.12 -36.22
CA GLN A 347 -9.44 12.48 -37.02
C GLN A 347 -10.68 11.65 -36.63
N GLU A 348 -10.45 10.38 -36.24
CA GLU A 348 -11.48 9.49 -35.70
C GLU A 348 -11.11 9.03 -34.29
N PRO A 349 -11.30 9.89 -33.27
CA PRO A 349 -10.79 9.68 -31.91
C PRO A 349 -11.49 8.51 -31.18
N GLN A 350 -12.52 7.93 -31.78
CA GLN A 350 -13.25 6.77 -31.27
C GLN A 350 -12.61 5.44 -31.67
N GLN A 351 -11.69 5.44 -32.65
CA GLN A 351 -11.02 4.23 -33.11
C GLN A 351 -9.95 3.77 -32.11
N LYS A 352 -9.63 2.47 -32.14
CA LYS A 352 -8.62 1.86 -31.25
C LYS A 352 -7.24 2.52 -31.35
N GLN A 353 -6.92 3.11 -32.51
CA GLN A 353 -5.63 3.76 -32.79
C GLN A 353 -5.48 5.14 -32.13
N ALA A 354 -6.58 5.80 -31.75
CA ALA A 354 -6.52 7.13 -31.11
C ALA A 354 -5.84 7.10 -29.73
N LYS A 355 -5.99 6.00 -28.98
CA LYS A 355 -5.40 5.87 -27.64
C LYS A 355 -3.86 5.79 -27.68
N PRO A 356 -3.24 4.95 -28.54
CA PRO A 356 -1.80 5.02 -28.80
C PRO A 356 -1.31 6.43 -29.20
N ALA A 357 -2.03 7.14 -30.08
CA ALA A 357 -1.67 8.52 -30.44
C ALA A 357 -1.65 9.45 -29.23
N GLN A 358 -2.66 9.37 -28.35
CA GLN A 358 -2.69 10.12 -27.09
C GLN A 358 -1.50 9.77 -26.20
N GLN A 359 -1.11 8.50 -26.09
CA GLN A 359 0.06 8.09 -25.29
C GLN A 359 1.37 8.64 -25.84
N ILE A 360 1.54 8.64 -27.17
CA ILE A 360 2.70 9.23 -27.84
C ILE A 360 2.78 10.73 -27.57
N LEU A 361 1.67 11.46 -27.78
CA LEU A 361 1.61 12.90 -27.51
C LEU A 361 1.88 13.21 -26.04
N SER A 362 1.33 12.43 -25.11
CA SER A 362 1.58 12.56 -23.67
C SER A 362 3.08 12.44 -23.37
N SER A 363 3.70 11.34 -23.82
CA SER A 363 5.09 11.01 -23.51
C SER A 363 6.09 12.03 -24.07
N LEU A 364 5.86 12.50 -25.30
CA LEU A 364 6.74 13.44 -26.00
C LEU A 364 6.55 14.89 -25.53
N SER A 365 5.31 15.30 -25.27
CA SER A 365 5.04 16.67 -24.79
C SER A 365 5.49 16.85 -23.34
N SER A 366 5.56 15.80 -22.55
CA SER A 366 6.14 15.82 -21.20
C SER A 366 7.68 15.82 -21.16
N SER A 367 8.37 15.57 -22.28
CA SER A 367 9.84 15.44 -22.30
C SER A 367 10.57 16.75 -21.99
N SER A 368 10.07 17.89 -22.51
CA SER A 368 10.65 19.22 -22.31
C SER A 368 9.69 20.34 -22.74
N ALA A 369 9.92 21.56 -22.27
CA ALA A 369 9.12 22.73 -22.65
C ALA A 369 9.17 23.06 -24.17
N VAL A 370 10.31 22.81 -24.80
CA VAL A 370 10.49 22.99 -26.26
C VAL A 370 9.67 21.96 -27.03
N ALA A 371 9.73 20.68 -26.63
CA ALA A 371 8.93 19.61 -27.24
C ALA A 371 7.43 19.88 -27.05
N PHE A 372 7.02 20.29 -25.85
CA PHE A 372 5.66 20.70 -25.55
C PHE A 372 5.19 21.82 -26.50
N THR A 373 6.00 22.85 -26.71
CA THR A 373 5.69 23.99 -27.59
C THR A 373 5.46 23.56 -29.03
N ILE A 374 6.38 22.76 -29.60
CA ILE A 374 6.26 22.28 -30.98
C ILE A 374 5.00 21.42 -31.15
N ILE A 375 4.71 20.54 -30.19
CA ILE A 375 3.53 19.66 -30.23
C ILE A 375 2.24 20.48 -30.14
N VAL A 376 2.14 21.42 -29.20
CA VAL A 376 0.96 22.27 -29.05
C VAL A 376 0.67 23.05 -30.33
N GLN A 377 1.69 23.68 -30.93
CA GLN A 377 1.56 24.43 -32.18
C GLN A 377 1.08 23.56 -33.35
N SER A 378 1.39 22.25 -33.34
CA SER A 378 1.08 21.33 -34.44
C SER A 378 -0.24 20.58 -34.25
N VAL A 379 -0.74 20.44 -33.02
CA VAL A 379 -1.83 19.49 -32.69
C VAL A 379 -3.09 20.20 -32.18
N VAL A 380 -2.97 21.31 -31.43
CA VAL A 380 -4.14 21.93 -30.77
C VAL A 380 -5.10 22.55 -31.79
N ALA A 381 -4.60 23.32 -32.77
CA ALA A 381 -5.46 23.93 -33.77
C ALA A 381 -6.22 22.89 -34.63
N PRO A 382 -5.59 21.82 -35.16
CA PRO A 382 -6.31 20.72 -35.81
C PRO A 382 -7.39 20.08 -34.95
N ILE A 383 -7.12 19.83 -33.66
CA ILE A 383 -8.12 19.27 -32.73
C ILE A 383 -9.35 20.19 -32.61
N PHE A 384 -9.14 21.51 -32.50
CA PHE A 384 -10.25 22.46 -32.44
C PHE A 384 -11.08 22.48 -33.73
N THR A 385 -10.45 22.40 -34.90
CA THR A 385 -11.16 22.29 -36.18
C THR A 385 -12.05 21.05 -36.20
N ILE A 386 -11.51 19.89 -35.81
CA ILE A 386 -12.27 18.63 -35.75
C ILE A 386 -13.38 18.71 -34.70
N TYR A 387 -13.16 19.41 -33.58
CA TYR A 387 -14.17 19.60 -32.53
C TYR A 387 -15.37 20.43 -33.01
N GLN A 388 -15.13 21.48 -33.79
CA GLN A 388 -16.17 22.32 -34.36
C GLN A 388 -16.98 21.61 -35.44
N GLU A 389 -16.33 20.74 -36.21
CA GLU A 389 -16.96 19.94 -37.28
C GLU A 389 -17.57 18.61 -36.79
N ALA A 390 -17.40 18.27 -35.50
CA ALA A 390 -17.83 17.00 -34.94
C ALA A 390 -19.35 16.80 -35.03
N ASP A 391 -19.76 15.62 -35.50
CA ASP A 391 -21.15 15.22 -35.74
C ASP A 391 -21.85 14.61 -34.51
N GLY A 392 -21.25 14.72 -33.32
CA GLY A 392 -21.89 14.29 -32.08
C GLY A 392 -21.03 14.42 -30.81
N ILE A 393 -21.69 14.30 -29.66
CA ILE A 393 -21.11 14.46 -28.32
C ILE A 393 -20.01 13.42 -28.04
N VAL A 394 -20.14 12.20 -28.56
CA VAL A 394 -19.13 11.14 -28.37
C VAL A 394 -17.79 11.53 -29.00
N LYS A 395 -17.81 12.12 -30.20
CA LYS A 395 -16.60 12.59 -30.89
C LYS A 395 -16.02 13.81 -30.17
N GLN A 396 -16.86 14.78 -29.79
CA GLN A 396 -16.46 15.94 -28.98
C GLN A 396 -15.81 15.53 -27.66
N ARG A 397 -16.40 14.56 -26.95
CA ARG A 397 -15.86 14.04 -25.69
C ARG A 397 -14.48 13.45 -25.87
N ALA A 398 -14.27 12.59 -26.87
CA ALA A 398 -12.98 11.96 -27.12
C ALA A 398 -11.88 12.99 -27.49
N LEU A 399 -12.24 14.09 -28.14
CA LEU A 399 -11.32 15.21 -28.40
C LEU A 399 -10.98 15.97 -27.11
N LEU A 400 -11.95 16.20 -26.21
CA LEU A 400 -11.66 16.78 -24.89
C LEU A 400 -10.74 15.88 -24.05
N GLU A 401 -10.93 14.55 -24.11
CA GLU A 401 -10.02 13.58 -23.47
C GLU A 401 -8.60 13.69 -24.06
N THR A 402 -8.47 13.92 -25.36
CA THR A 402 -7.18 14.17 -26.03
C THR A 402 -6.53 15.48 -25.56
N LEU A 403 -7.30 16.57 -25.44
CA LEU A 403 -6.78 17.83 -24.90
C LEU A 403 -6.38 17.70 -23.42
N ALA A 404 -7.13 16.92 -22.64
CA ALA A 404 -6.81 16.68 -21.24
C ALA A 404 -5.45 16.02 -21.04
N VAL A 405 -5.01 15.17 -22.00
CA VAL A 405 -3.66 14.60 -22.02
C VAL A 405 -2.60 15.72 -22.14
N LEU A 406 -2.79 16.67 -23.05
CA LEU A 406 -1.88 17.81 -23.20
C LEU A 406 -1.88 18.72 -21.97
N PHE A 407 -3.02 18.90 -21.29
CA PHE A 407 -3.09 19.66 -20.03
C PHE A 407 -2.32 18.96 -18.91
N GLN A 408 -2.37 17.62 -18.86
CA GLN A 408 -1.57 16.84 -17.93
C GLN A 408 -0.08 16.99 -18.19
N SER A 409 0.35 16.91 -19.46
CA SER A 409 1.74 17.15 -19.85
C SER A 409 2.18 18.58 -19.53
N ALA A 410 1.32 19.58 -19.75
CA ALA A 410 1.58 20.97 -19.35
C ALA A 410 1.83 21.09 -17.84
N THR A 411 1.08 20.35 -17.03
CA THR A 411 1.25 20.32 -15.57
C THR A 411 2.60 19.72 -15.17
N GLN A 412 3.08 18.70 -15.88
CA GLN A 412 4.39 18.08 -15.62
C GLN A 412 5.55 18.99 -16.01
N VAL A 413 5.40 19.75 -17.10
CA VAL A 413 6.44 20.64 -17.63
C VAL A 413 6.50 21.98 -16.89
N PHE A 414 5.34 22.59 -16.62
CA PHE A 414 5.24 23.95 -16.07
C PHE A 414 4.87 23.99 -14.59
N GLY A 415 4.41 22.88 -14.02
CA GLY A 415 4.04 22.75 -12.61
C GLY A 415 2.63 23.27 -12.28
N GLN A 416 2.30 23.15 -10.99
CA GLN A 416 1.08 23.66 -10.37
C GLN A 416 1.41 24.86 -9.48
N TRP A 417 0.39 25.53 -8.96
CA TRP A 417 0.55 26.67 -8.03
C TRP A 417 1.40 26.35 -6.78
N THR A 418 1.41 25.10 -6.33
CA THR A 418 2.17 24.65 -5.15
C THR A 418 3.60 24.18 -5.47
N THR A 419 3.99 24.14 -6.75
CA THR A 419 5.33 23.71 -7.17
C THR A 419 6.40 24.69 -6.67
N ARG A 420 7.32 24.20 -5.83
CA ARG A 420 8.39 25.01 -5.22
C ARG A 420 9.53 25.25 -6.21
N GLY A 421 9.80 26.52 -6.55
CA GLY A 421 11.03 26.96 -7.21
C GLY A 421 10.99 27.00 -8.75
N GLY A 422 11.69 28.00 -9.31
CA GLY A 422 11.96 28.19 -10.75
C GLY A 422 11.07 29.23 -11.44
N GLU A 423 11.69 30.23 -12.08
CA GLU A 423 11.09 30.88 -13.26
C GLU A 423 11.03 29.81 -14.35
N VAL A 424 9.85 29.60 -14.91
CA VAL A 424 9.73 28.74 -16.09
C VAL A 424 10.45 29.47 -17.22
N ALA A 425 11.51 28.87 -17.78
CA ALA A 425 12.35 29.50 -18.80
C ALA A 425 11.59 29.85 -20.11
N GLN A 426 10.42 29.24 -20.34
CA GLN A 426 9.59 29.45 -21.53
C GLN A 426 8.12 29.65 -21.14
N ALA A 427 7.43 30.55 -21.84
CA ALA A 427 6.00 30.77 -21.66
C ALA A 427 5.19 29.53 -22.09
N ASN A 428 4.09 29.28 -21.41
CA ASN A 428 3.21 28.16 -21.74
C ASN A 428 2.45 28.46 -23.06
N PRO A 429 2.64 27.67 -24.13
CA PRO A 429 2.03 27.91 -25.43
C PRO A 429 0.51 27.72 -25.44
N LEU A 430 -0.07 27.02 -24.45
CA LEU A 430 -1.52 26.87 -24.34
C LEU A 430 -2.23 28.22 -24.10
N VAL A 431 -1.51 29.24 -23.64
CA VAL A 431 -2.08 30.57 -23.36
C VAL A 431 -2.68 31.21 -24.62
N GLU A 432 -2.15 30.90 -25.81
CA GLU A 432 -2.70 31.38 -27.09
C GLU A 432 -4.13 30.89 -27.35
N PHE A 433 -4.51 29.76 -26.77
CA PHE A 433 -5.81 29.11 -26.92
C PHE A 433 -6.68 29.21 -25.66
N LYS A 434 -6.27 30.01 -24.68
CA LYS A 434 -6.89 30.10 -23.36
C LYS A 434 -8.39 30.39 -23.42
N ASP A 435 -8.80 31.40 -24.18
CA ASP A 435 -10.20 31.79 -24.30
C ASP A 435 -11.02 30.66 -24.97
N GLN A 436 -10.48 30.03 -26.01
CA GLN A 436 -11.13 28.91 -26.69
C GLN A 436 -11.30 27.70 -25.76
N PHE A 437 -10.31 27.39 -24.92
CA PHE A 437 -10.44 26.32 -23.92
C PHE A 437 -11.51 26.65 -22.89
N SER A 438 -11.54 27.87 -22.36
CA SER A 438 -12.56 28.32 -21.41
C SER A 438 -13.96 28.22 -21.99
N ASP A 439 -14.15 28.67 -23.22
CA ASP A 439 -15.45 28.66 -23.90
C ASP A 439 -15.92 27.23 -24.18
N VAL A 440 -15.05 26.39 -24.76
CA VAL A 440 -15.39 25.00 -25.11
C VAL A 440 -15.68 24.17 -23.86
N LEU A 441 -14.84 24.27 -22.83
CA LEU A 441 -15.04 23.50 -21.59
C LEU A 441 -16.23 24.04 -20.78
N GLY A 442 -16.42 25.37 -20.74
CA GLY A 442 -17.56 25.99 -20.09
C GLY A 442 -18.90 25.63 -20.76
N GLN A 443 -18.96 25.70 -22.10
CA GLN A 443 -20.13 25.30 -22.88
C GLN A 443 -20.40 23.80 -22.75
N ALA A 444 -19.36 22.96 -22.78
CA ALA A 444 -19.52 21.51 -22.58
C ALA A 444 -20.00 21.18 -21.16
N LEU A 445 -19.58 21.92 -20.13
CA LEU A 445 -19.96 21.70 -18.75
C LEU A 445 -21.35 22.25 -18.41
N MET A 446 -21.69 23.47 -18.83
CA MET A 446 -22.93 24.15 -18.42
C MET A 446 -24.00 24.20 -19.52
N GLY A 447 -23.60 24.17 -20.79
CA GLY A 447 -24.50 24.31 -21.95
C GLY A 447 -25.01 22.99 -22.53
N SER A 448 -24.44 21.85 -22.15
CA SER A 448 -24.88 20.54 -22.62
C SER A 448 -26.09 20.02 -21.81
N ALA A 449 -26.77 19.01 -22.36
CA ALA A 449 -27.94 18.43 -21.70
C ALA A 449 -27.57 17.75 -20.37
N LYS A 450 -28.44 17.85 -19.36
CA LYS A 450 -28.14 17.39 -17.99
C LYS A 450 -27.90 15.87 -17.89
N ASP A 451 -28.45 15.10 -18.82
CA ASP A 451 -28.28 13.65 -18.95
C ASP A 451 -26.93 13.23 -19.54
N GLU A 452 -26.20 14.14 -20.19
CA GLU A 452 -24.87 13.90 -20.79
C GLU A 452 -23.74 13.96 -19.76
N VAL A 453 -23.91 13.23 -18.65
CA VAL A 453 -23.04 13.23 -17.46
C VAL A 453 -21.58 12.99 -17.84
N SER A 454 -21.31 12.04 -18.74
CA SER A 454 -19.94 11.64 -19.07
C SER A 454 -19.15 12.71 -19.83
N PHE A 455 -19.84 13.49 -20.68
CA PHE A 455 -19.25 14.61 -21.41
C PHE A 455 -18.97 15.78 -20.46
N ARG A 456 -19.93 16.11 -19.60
CA ARG A 456 -19.81 17.16 -18.57
C ARG A 456 -18.68 16.86 -17.58
N VAL A 457 -18.55 15.61 -17.12
CA VAL A 457 -17.43 15.17 -16.25
C VAL A 457 -16.08 15.33 -16.95
N THR A 458 -16.01 15.02 -18.25
CA THR A 458 -14.78 15.21 -19.04
C THR A 458 -14.40 16.68 -19.13
N ALA A 459 -15.37 17.56 -19.41
CA ALA A 459 -15.17 19.01 -19.44
C ALA A 459 -14.73 19.56 -18.07
N LEU A 460 -15.38 19.15 -16.99
CA LEU A 460 -15.03 19.51 -15.61
C LEU A 460 -13.58 19.15 -15.29
N LYS A 461 -13.16 17.93 -15.62
CA LYS A 461 -11.76 17.48 -15.42
C LYS A 461 -10.78 18.33 -16.21
N GLY A 462 -11.07 18.63 -17.48
CA GLY A 462 -10.26 19.53 -18.29
C GLY A 462 -10.12 20.92 -17.67
N PHE A 463 -11.25 21.50 -17.22
CA PHE A 463 -11.28 22.84 -16.60
C PHE A 463 -10.50 22.87 -15.28
N LEU A 464 -10.60 21.83 -14.46
CA LEU A 464 -9.83 21.68 -13.23
C LEU A 464 -8.32 21.59 -13.51
N ARG A 465 -7.89 20.84 -14.53
CA ARG A 465 -6.47 20.75 -14.89
C ARG A 465 -5.90 22.11 -15.28
N LEU A 466 -6.62 22.87 -16.10
CA LEU A 466 -6.20 24.23 -16.46
C LEU A 466 -6.25 25.21 -15.28
N SER A 467 -7.19 25.04 -14.34
CA SER A 467 -7.29 25.87 -13.13
C SER A 467 -6.16 25.63 -12.12
N THR A 468 -5.65 24.40 -12.06
CA THR A 468 -4.53 24.04 -11.18
C THR A 468 -3.15 24.28 -11.82
N LEU A 469 -3.11 24.48 -13.14
CA LEU A 469 -1.90 24.80 -13.89
C LEU A 469 -1.36 26.16 -13.47
N ARG A 470 -0.04 26.21 -13.21
CA ARG A 470 0.63 27.41 -12.72
C ARG A 470 0.47 28.58 -13.70
N ASP A 471 0.05 29.73 -13.18
CA ASP A 471 -0.04 31.01 -13.89
C ASP A 471 -0.84 30.97 -15.21
N PHE A 472 -1.76 30.00 -15.39
CA PHE A 472 -2.59 29.89 -16.60
C PHE A 472 -3.89 30.71 -16.50
N PHE A 473 -4.76 30.34 -15.56
CA PHE A 473 -5.97 31.11 -15.24
C PHE A 473 -5.70 32.14 -14.13
N GLN A 474 -6.32 33.31 -14.28
CA GLN A 474 -6.40 34.35 -13.27
C GLN A 474 -7.45 34.01 -12.21
N GLU A 475 -7.40 34.66 -11.05
CA GLU A 475 -8.27 34.33 -9.92
C GLU A 475 -9.77 34.52 -10.22
N ASN A 476 -10.14 35.49 -11.07
CA ASN A 476 -11.50 35.69 -11.54
C ASN A 476 -12.00 34.55 -12.45
N GLU A 477 -11.13 33.99 -13.30
CA GLU A 477 -11.47 32.88 -14.20
C GLU A 477 -11.63 31.57 -13.41
N ILE A 478 -10.75 31.32 -12.43
CA ILE A 478 -10.91 30.20 -11.50
C ILE A 478 -12.18 30.42 -10.66
N GLY A 479 -12.46 31.65 -10.24
CA GLY A 479 -13.68 32.02 -9.52
C GLY A 479 -14.95 31.70 -10.33
N LEU A 480 -14.96 31.95 -11.64
CA LEU A 480 -16.07 31.56 -12.53
C LEU A 480 -16.26 30.04 -12.56
N PHE A 481 -15.17 29.27 -12.63
CA PHE A 481 -15.25 27.81 -12.56
C PHE A 481 -15.81 27.33 -11.22
N VAL A 482 -15.37 27.92 -10.10
CA VAL A 482 -15.92 27.65 -8.77
C VAL A 482 -17.43 27.91 -8.74
N GLN A 483 -17.90 29.01 -9.35
CA GLN A 483 -19.33 29.31 -9.45
C GLN A 483 -20.10 28.26 -10.27
N TYR A 484 -19.54 27.75 -11.38
CA TYR A 484 -20.15 26.64 -12.12
C TYR A 484 -20.28 25.38 -11.27
N LEU A 485 -19.25 25.04 -10.49
CA LEU A 485 -19.29 23.89 -9.58
C LEU A 485 -20.34 24.08 -8.48
N ASP A 486 -20.42 25.28 -7.90
CA ASP A 486 -21.41 25.63 -6.89
C ASP A 486 -22.84 25.53 -7.46
N GLU A 487 -23.07 26.03 -8.68
CA GLU A 487 -24.37 25.94 -9.37
C GLU A 487 -24.78 24.49 -9.61
N ILE A 488 -23.87 23.63 -10.09
CA ILE A 488 -24.11 22.19 -10.28
C ILE A 488 -24.53 21.52 -8.97
N LEU A 489 -23.89 21.88 -7.86
CA LEU A 489 -24.12 21.23 -6.57
C LEU A 489 -25.42 21.71 -5.91
N LEU A 490 -25.72 23.02 -6.00
CA LEU A 490 -26.86 23.65 -5.33
C LEU A 490 -28.16 23.58 -6.13
N THR A 491 -28.11 23.68 -7.46
CA THR A 491 -29.32 23.86 -8.28
C THR A 491 -29.74 22.63 -9.08
N GLU A 492 -28.81 21.74 -9.42
CA GLU A 492 -29.14 20.58 -10.25
C GLU A 492 -29.71 19.42 -9.42
N GLU A 493 -30.71 18.74 -9.97
CA GLU A 493 -31.24 17.50 -9.39
C GLU A 493 -30.26 16.33 -9.58
N SER A 494 -30.35 15.33 -8.71
CA SER A 494 -29.53 14.11 -8.81
C SER A 494 -29.87 13.31 -10.07
N VAL A 495 -28.88 13.07 -10.94
CA VAL A 495 -29.04 12.27 -12.17
C VAL A 495 -28.14 11.05 -12.10
N GLY A 496 -28.73 9.86 -12.24
CA GLY A 496 -27.99 8.60 -12.27
C GLY A 496 -27.32 8.25 -10.93
N ARG A 497 -25.99 8.25 -10.89
CA ARG A 497 -25.17 7.95 -9.69
C ARG A 497 -24.52 9.19 -9.06
N ASP A 498 -24.92 10.38 -9.49
CA ASP A 498 -24.35 11.66 -9.08
C ASP A 498 -22.83 11.78 -9.35
N ASP A 499 -22.36 11.15 -10.42
CA ASP A 499 -20.94 11.15 -10.79
C ASP A 499 -20.43 12.58 -11.05
N LEU A 500 -21.26 13.44 -11.66
CA LEU A 500 -20.94 14.85 -11.88
C LEU A 500 -20.79 15.61 -10.56
N LYS A 501 -21.73 15.45 -9.62
CA LYS A 501 -21.67 16.11 -8.31
C LYS A 501 -20.46 15.65 -7.50
N LYS A 502 -20.17 14.36 -7.48
CA LYS A 502 -18.98 13.81 -6.82
C LYS A 502 -17.69 14.41 -7.39
N GLU A 503 -17.59 14.50 -8.72
CA GLU A 503 -16.43 15.11 -9.36
C GLU A 503 -16.36 16.61 -9.09
N ALA A 504 -17.49 17.32 -9.00
CA ALA A 504 -17.52 18.73 -8.62
C ALA A 504 -17.02 18.97 -7.19
N ILE A 505 -17.43 18.13 -6.23
CA ILE A 505 -16.91 18.20 -4.85
C ILE A 505 -15.39 17.94 -4.85
N ALA A 506 -14.93 16.93 -5.58
CA ALA A 506 -13.50 16.63 -5.70
C ALA A 506 -12.72 17.80 -6.33
N ALA A 507 -13.28 18.47 -7.33
CA ALA A 507 -12.70 19.65 -7.96
C ALA A 507 -12.62 20.84 -7.00
N LEU A 508 -13.70 21.14 -6.26
CA LEU A 508 -13.67 22.19 -5.23
C LEU A 508 -12.63 21.89 -4.16
N ALA A 509 -12.56 20.64 -3.68
CA ALA A 509 -11.57 20.19 -2.70
C ALA A 509 -10.12 20.31 -3.23
N GLU A 510 -9.89 20.02 -4.52
CA GLU A 510 -8.57 20.20 -5.14
C GLU A 510 -8.20 21.68 -5.29
N ILE A 511 -9.11 22.53 -5.79
CA ILE A 511 -8.89 23.99 -5.86
C ILE A 511 -8.59 24.56 -4.47
N SER A 512 -9.27 24.05 -3.45
CA SER A 512 -9.08 24.36 -2.03
C SER A 512 -7.62 24.29 -1.57
N LYS A 513 -6.84 23.33 -2.10
CA LYS A 513 -5.41 23.14 -1.77
C LYS A 513 -4.52 24.22 -2.36
N HIS A 514 -4.88 24.74 -3.53
CA HIS A 514 -4.06 25.70 -4.28
C HIS A 514 -4.49 27.15 -4.03
N LYS A 515 -5.80 27.41 -3.92
CA LYS A 515 -6.43 28.74 -3.81
C LYS A 515 -7.59 28.72 -2.80
N PRO A 516 -7.32 28.51 -1.49
CA PRO A 516 -8.38 28.37 -0.46
C PRO A 516 -9.28 29.61 -0.32
N ARG A 517 -8.77 30.82 -0.64
CA ARG A 517 -9.55 32.07 -0.58
C ARG A 517 -10.76 32.07 -1.49
N LEU A 518 -10.64 31.55 -2.71
CA LEU A 518 -11.76 31.49 -3.65
C LEU A 518 -12.91 30.64 -3.10
N ILE A 519 -12.59 29.52 -2.45
CA ILE A 519 -13.59 28.65 -1.81
C ILE A 519 -14.23 29.37 -0.61
N MET A 520 -13.44 30.08 0.21
CA MET A 520 -13.95 30.83 1.36
C MET A 520 -14.84 32.02 0.97
N ASP A 521 -14.56 32.68 -0.15
CA ASP A 521 -15.24 33.91 -0.58
C ASP A 521 -16.44 33.64 -1.51
N ILE A 522 -16.47 32.50 -2.22
CA ILE A 522 -17.53 32.15 -3.19
C ILE A 522 -18.39 30.99 -2.66
N THR A 523 -17.81 29.79 -2.53
CA THR A 523 -18.53 28.57 -2.16
C THR A 523 -19.15 28.64 -0.76
N PHE A 524 -18.39 29.07 0.25
CA PHE A 524 -18.89 29.09 1.62
C PHE A 524 -20.11 30.00 1.81
N PRO A 525 -20.10 31.27 1.36
CA PRO A 525 -21.28 32.12 1.41
C PRO A 525 -22.49 31.51 0.69
N ALA A 526 -22.29 30.92 -0.49
CA ALA A 526 -23.37 30.32 -1.28
C ALA A 526 -24.01 29.12 -0.53
N PHE A 527 -23.20 28.20 -0.01
CA PHE A 527 -23.69 27.01 0.70
C PHE A 527 -24.22 27.34 2.11
N VAL A 528 -23.62 28.28 2.84
CA VAL A 528 -24.13 28.66 4.17
C VAL A 528 -25.46 29.40 4.07
N ALA A 529 -25.72 30.10 2.97
CA ALA A 529 -27.01 30.76 2.72
C ALA A 529 -28.16 29.77 2.49
N THR A 530 -27.89 28.55 2.04
CA THR A 530 -28.93 27.51 1.90
C THR A 530 -29.24 26.77 3.20
N LEU A 531 -28.41 26.95 4.23
CA LEU A 531 -28.62 26.33 5.54
C LEU A 531 -29.71 27.06 6.33
N PRO A 532 -30.74 26.34 6.83
CA PRO A 532 -31.85 26.95 7.53
C PRO A 532 -31.41 27.64 8.83
N ASP A 533 -32.15 28.67 9.24
CA ASP A 533 -32.01 29.29 10.56
C ASP A 533 -32.93 28.67 11.62
N GLU A 534 -33.94 27.89 11.18
CA GLU A 534 -34.91 27.12 11.97
C GLU A 534 -35.29 25.84 11.20
N ASP A 535 -35.39 24.70 11.89
CA ASP A 535 -35.80 23.42 11.28
C ASP A 535 -37.05 22.87 11.97
N ASP A 536 -38.18 22.90 11.26
CA ASP A 536 -39.44 22.29 11.67
C ASP A 536 -39.45 20.76 11.48
N GLY A 537 -38.36 20.18 10.96
CA GLY A 537 -38.16 18.75 10.73
C GLY A 537 -38.72 18.23 9.40
N THR A 538 -39.17 19.12 8.51
CA THR A 538 -39.78 18.77 7.23
C THR A 538 -38.80 18.79 6.05
N ASP A 539 -37.70 19.53 6.15
CA ASP A 539 -36.75 19.73 5.06
C ASP A 539 -35.38 19.12 5.40
N SER A 540 -34.95 18.09 4.68
CA SER A 540 -33.65 17.44 4.86
C SER A 540 -32.58 17.89 3.85
N THR A 541 -32.85 18.93 3.06
CA THR A 541 -31.91 19.44 2.03
C THR A 541 -30.61 19.99 2.61
N TYR A 542 -30.60 20.40 3.88
CA TYR A 542 -29.38 20.83 4.56
C TYR A 542 -28.35 19.69 4.71
N LEU A 543 -28.76 18.43 4.68
CA LEU A 543 -27.83 17.29 4.85
C LEU A 543 -26.85 17.18 3.68
N SER A 544 -27.30 17.37 2.44
CA SER A 544 -26.41 17.35 1.27
C SER A 544 -25.45 18.55 1.26
N THR A 545 -25.94 19.71 1.69
CA THR A 545 -25.14 20.94 1.84
C THR A 545 -24.05 20.75 2.89
N LEU A 546 -24.40 20.20 4.06
CA LEU A 546 -23.46 19.91 5.13
C LEU A 546 -22.44 18.83 4.74
N ASP A 547 -22.86 17.79 4.01
CA ASP A 547 -21.97 16.75 3.48
C ASP A 547 -20.96 17.33 2.48
N THR A 548 -21.43 18.17 1.56
CA THR A 548 -20.55 18.85 0.59
C THR A 548 -19.54 19.76 1.28
N LEU A 549 -20.00 20.60 2.22
CA LEU A 549 -19.13 21.45 3.02
C LEU A 549 -18.11 20.62 3.82
N ALA A 550 -18.50 19.46 4.34
CA ALA A 550 -17.60 18.57 5.06
C ALA A 550 -16.46 18.06 4.16
N GLN A 551 -16.80 17.59 2.96
CA GLN A 551 -15.84 17.01 2.01
C GLN A 551 -14.84 18.03 1.46
N ILE A 552 -15.24 19.31 1.32
CA ILE A 552 -14.36 20.38 0.83
C ILE A 552 -13.44 20.94 1.95
N SER A 553 -13.83 20.78 3.22
CA SER A 553 -13.17 21.44 4.37
C SER A 553 -11.99 20.67 4.97
N VAL A 554 -11.24 19.92 4.16
CA VAL A 554 -10.07 19.16 4.64
C VAL A 554 -8.90 20.09 4.97
N GLU A 555 -8.68 21.12 4.14
CA GLU A 555 -7.60 22.09 4.29
C GLU A 555 -7.83 23.03 5.49
N ARG A 556 -6.74 23.42 6.16
CA ARG A 556 -6.79 24.13 7.46
C ARG A 556 -7.63 25.40 7.43
N ASP A 557 -7.31 26.33 6.53
CA ASP A 557 -7.95 27.65 6.51
C ASP A 557 -9.46 27.54 6.19
N ILE A 558 -9.83 26.52 5.41
CA ILE A 558 -11.20 26.22 5.03
C ILE A 558 -11.96 25.60 6.20
N PHE A 559 -11.34 24.63 6.90
CA PHE A 559 -11.89 24.06 8.12
C PHE A 559 -12.15 25.13 9.19
N GLU A 560 -11.22 26.05 9.43
CA GLU A 560 -11.41 27.14 10.38
C GLU A 560 -12.63 28.00 10.04
N THR A 561 -12.88 28.21 8.74
CA THR A 561 -14.06 28.94 8.25
C THR A 561 -15.33 28.13 8.46
N LEU A 562 -15.32 26.83 8.14
CA LEU A 562 -16.43 25.92 8.42
C LEU A 562 -16.79 25.90 9.90
N PHE A 563 -15.79 25.68 10.76
CA PHE A 563 -15.96 25.64 12.21
C PHE A 563 -16.59 26.94 12.71
N ARG A 564 -16.06 28.10 12.32
CA ARG A 564 -16.61 29.40 12.75
C ARG A 564 -18.07 29.59 12.32
N ARG A 565 -18.41 29.27 11.06
CA ARG A 565 -19.77 29.46 10.52
C ARG A 565 -20.77 28.50 11.16
N LEU A 566 -20.44 27.21 11.21
CA LEU A 566 -21.31 26.18 11.78
C LEU A 566 -21.47 26.32 13.29
N PHE A 567 -20.38 26.60 14.02
CA PHE A 567 -20.45 26.83 15.46
C PHE A 567 -21.26 28.08 15.81
N SER A 568 -21.16 29.15 15.00
CA SER A 568 -22.01 30.33 15.16
C SER A 568 -23.50 29.99 14.96
N LYS A 569 -23.86 29.21 13.92
CA LYS A 569 -25.23 28.75 13.72
C LYS A 569 -25.71 27.86 14.87
N LEU A 570 -24.90 26.91 15.32
CA LEU A 570 -25.21 26.07 16.49
C LEU A 570 -25.45 26.92 17.75
N SER A 571 -24.60 27.90 18.01
CA SER A 571 -24.74 28.80 19.16
C SER A 571 -26.05 29.59 19.12
N ILE A 572 -26.48 30.04 17.94
CA ILE A 572 -27.77 30.72 17.75
C ILE A 572 -28.92 29.76 18.06
N LEU A 573 -28.90 28.54 17.52
CA LEU A 573 -29.93 27.52 17.78
C LEU A 573 -30.05 27.17 19.27
N LEU A 574 -28.91 27.08 19.98
CA LEU A 574 -28.88 26.80 21.41
C LEU A 574 -29.42 27.95 22.27
N GLN A 575 -29.45 29.19 21.77
CA GLN A 575 -29.96 30.36 22.51
C GLN A 575 -31.45 30.66 22.26
N LYS A 576 -32.06 30.08 21.23
CA LYS A 576 -33.48 30.27 20.90
C LYS A 576 -34.40 29.53 21.87
N GLU A 577 -35.52 30.16 22.24
CA GLU A 577 -36.56 29.59 23.12
C GLU A 577 -37.37 28.47 22.44
N GLN A 578 -37.58 28.56 21.12
CA GLN A 578 -38.22 27.52 20.30
C GLN A 578 -37.26 27.06 19.19
N PRO A 579 -36.41 26.06 19.44
CA PRO A 579 -35.33 25.72 18.52
C PRO A 579 -35.70 24.70 17.42
N GLY A 580 -36.95 24.21 17.39
CA GLY A 580 -37.37 23.19 16.42
C GLY A 580 -36.85 21.78 16.73
N SER A 581 -36.57 21.00 15.67
CA SER A 581 -36.11 19.61 15.76
C SER A 581 -34.66 19.46 16.24
N ALA A 582 -34.37 18.42 17.04
CA ALA A 582 -33.00 18.07 17.45
C ALA A 582 -32.12 17.54 16.30
N ALA A 583 -32.72 17.20 15.15
CA ALA A 583 -32.02 16.63 14.00
C ALA A 583 -30.98 17.58 13.39
N TYR A 584 -31.33 18.86 13.22
CA TYR A 584 -30.45 19.84 12.59
C TYR A 584 -29.21 20.22 13.43
N PRO A 585 -29.33 20.56 14.73
CA PRO A 585 -28.17 20.74 15.61
C PRO A 585 -27.26 19.50 15.66
N ARG A 586 -27.86 18.30 15.67
CA ARG A 586 -27.11 17.04 15.60
C ARG A 586 -26.35 16.92 14.28
N ALA A 587 -26.98 17.22 13.14
CA ALA A 587 -26.31 17.17 11.84
C ALA A 587 -25.08 18.11 11.80
N ILE A 588 -25.19 19.33 12.35
CA ILE A 588 -24.06 20.25 12.47
C ILE A 588 -22.91 19.65 13.30
N LEU A 589 -23.22 19.06 14.46
CA LEU A 589 -22.21 18.42 15.31
C LEU A 589 -21.57 17.20 14.63
N VAL A 590 -22.35 16.39 13.91
CA VAL A 590 -21.83 15.26 13.13
C VAL A 590 -20.89 15.74 12.04
N THR A 591 -21.24 16.82 11.33
CA THR A 591 -20.38 17.42 10.31
C THR A 591 -19.05 17.90 10.90
N LEU A 592 -19.08 18.61 12.03
CA LEU A 592 -17.86 19.03 12.72
C LEU A 592 -17.02 17.84 13.18
N LEU A 593 -17.66 16.83 13.77
CA LEU A 593 -16.99 15.60 14.21
C LEU A 593 -16.32 14.87 13.03
N TYR A 594 -17.01 14.72 11.91
CA TYR A 594 -16.49 14.04 10.73
C TYR A 594 -15.25 14.74 10.18
N VAL A 595 -15.30 16.07 9.99
CA VAL A 595 -14.16 16.83 9.45
C VAL A 595 -12.98 16.83 10.44
N MET A 596 -13.25 16.93 11.74
CA MET A 596 -12.18 16.87 12.76
C MET A 596 -11.56 15.47 12.88
N GLN A 597 -12.30 14.39 12.61
CA GLN A 597 -11.76 13.03 12.57
C GLN A 597 -10.84 12.78 11.38
N GLN A 598 -11.06 13.46 10.25
CA GLN A 598 -10.19 13.37 9.08
C GLN A 598 -8.87 14.13 9.24
N ARG A 599 -8.80 15.07 10.19
CA ARG A 599 -7.64 15.93 10.43
C ARG A 599 -6.83 15.44 11.64
N GLN A 600 -5.53 15.68 11.61
CA GLN A 600 -4.64 15.44 12.76
C GLN A 600 -4.79 16.59 13.76
N MET A 601 -5.81 16.49 14.62
CA MET A 601 -6.13 17.55 15.58
C MET A 601 -5.05 17.78 16.64
N ASP A 602 -4.21 16.79 16.91
CA ASP A 602 -3.04 16.87 17.79
C ASP A 602 -1.94 17.80 17.25
N ALA A 603 -1.89 18.00 15.93
CA ALA A 603 -0.98 18.92 15.27
C ALA A 603 -1.63 20.30 14.94
N ASP A 604 -2.92 20.48 15.24
CA ASP A 604 -3.63 21.72 14.89
C ASP A 604 -3.33 22.84 15.90
N PRO A 605 -2.85 24.02 15.45
CA PRO A 605 -2.49 25.12 16.34
C PRO A 605 -3.69 25.74 17.08
N ASN A 606 -4.92 25.51 16.60
CA ASN A 606 -6.14 26.06 17.19
C ASN A 606 -6.89 25.04 18.07
N VAL A 607 -6.30 23.88 18.36
CA VAL A 607 -6.93 22.82 19.17
C VAL A 607 -7.40 23.31 20.54
N ASP A 608 -6.63 24.18 21.19
CA ASP A 608 -6.98 24.76 22.49
C ASP A 608 -8.23 25.66 22.40
N LEU A 609 -8.38 26.40 21.29
CA LEU A 609 -9.57 27.22 21.05
C LEU A 609 -10.82 26.37 20.82
N TYR A 610 -10.68 25.23 20.13
CA TYR A 610 -11.78 24.28 19.96
C TYR A 610 -12.15 23.60 21.28
N PHE A 611 -11.16 23.25 22.10
CA PHE A 611 -11.37 22.73 23.45
C PHE A 611 -12.14 23.72 24.32
N ASP A 612 -11.74 24.98 24.37
CA ASP A 612 -12.42 25.98 25.21
C ASP A 612 -13.86 26.24 24.75
N LYS A 613 -14.12 26.25 23.43
CA LYS A 613 -15.48 26.45 22.89
C LYS A 613 -16.40 25.24 23.05
N ILE A 614 -15.90 24.04 22.75
CA ILE A 614 -16.71 22.81 22.74
C ILE A 614 -16.65 22.14 24.10
N VAL A 615 -15.46 21.76 24.56
CA VAL A 615 -15.30 20.94 25.77
C VAL A 615 -15.67 21.75 27.01
N VAL A 616 -15.22 23.00 27.14
CA VAL A 616 -15.58 23.83 28.30
C VAL A 616 -16.98 24.43 28.11
N GLY A 617 -17.17 25.22 27.04
CA GLY A 617 -18.41 25.99 26.84
C GLY A 617 -19.68 25.15 26.67
N LEU A 618 -19.67 24.11 25.82
CA LEU A 618 -20.88 23.30 25.61
C LEU A 618 -21.13 22.32 26.76
N CYS A 619 -20.11 21.76 27.41
CA CYS A 619 -20.35 20.92 28.60
C CYS A 619 -20.94 21.73 29.76
N GLN A 620 -20.49 22.98 29.94
CA GLN A 620 -21.11 23.88 30.90
C GLN A 620 -22.59 24.15 30.55
N SER A 621 -22.87 24.40 29.27
CA SER A 621 -24.24 24.59 28.79
C SER A 621 -25.13 23.35 29.00
N VAL A 622 -24.56 22.14 28.88
CA VAL A 622 -25.25 20.87 29.20
C VAL A 622 -25.59 20.79 30.69
N ALA A 623 -24.68 21.15 31.58
CA ALA A 623 -24.93 21.16 33.02
C ALA A 623 -26.03 22.16 33.43
N GLU A 624 -26.03 23.35 32.82
CA GLU A 624 -27.06 24.37 33.01
C GLU A 624 -28.43 23.88 32.51
N SER A 625 -28.48 23.27 31.33
CA SER A 625 -29.69 22.68 30.74
C SER A 625 -30.26 21.53 31.58
N ALA A 626 -29.41 20.64 32.09
CA ALA A 626 -29.80 19.54 32.97
C ALA A 626 -30.30 20.01 34.34
N SER A 627 -29.84 21.18 34.81
CA SER A 627 -30.30 21.81 36.05
C SER A 627 -31.59 22.62 35.88
N GLY A 628 -32.18 22.64 34.68
CA GLY A 628 -33.39 23.40 34.38
C GLY A 628 -33.16 24.91 34.20
N GLN A 629 -31.91 25.35 34.10
CA GLN A 629 -31.53 26.75 33.87
C GLN A 629 -31.26 27.08 32.39
N GLY A 630 -31.31 26.06 31.51
CA GLY A 630 -31.15 26.24 30.07
C GLY A 630 -32.34 26.96 29.42
N LYS A 631 -32.06 27.75 28.36
CA LYS A 631 -33.09 28.45 27.57
C LYS A 631 -33.95 27.51 26.72
N ASN A 632 -33.41 26.34 26.36
CA ASN A 632 -34.12 25.29 25.65
C ASN A 632 -33.68 23.91 26.13
N ARG A 633 -34.33 22.86 25.60
CA ARG A 633 -34.08 21.45 25.99
C ARG A 633 -33.27 20.66 24.95
N LEU A 634 -32.64 21.30 23.96
CA LEU A 634 -31.86 20.59 22.94
C LEU A 634 -30.69 19.81 23.53
N LEU A 635 -29.99 20.42 24.50
CA LEU A 635 -28.85 19.79 25.17
C LEU A 635 -29.26 18.70 26.18
N ASN A 636 -30.56 18.39 26.29
CA ASN A 636 -31.05 17.24 27.06
C ASN A 636 -31.35 16.04 26.15
N ASP A 637 -31.25 16.19 24.82
CA ASP A 637 -31.48 15.11 23.86
C ASP A 637 -30.29 14.13 23.86
N PRO A 638 -30.53 12.82 24.01
CA PRO A 638 -29.46 11.83 24.11
C PRO A 638 -28.61 11.71 22.84
N THR A 639 -29.17 11.97 21.66
CA THR A 639 -28.45 11.84 20.39
C THR A 639 -27.50 13.01 20.13
N ILE A 640 -27.88 14.21 20.58
CA ILE A 640 -27.01 15.39 20.60
C ILE A 640 -25.88 15.17 21.61
N LEU A 641 -26.20 14.70 22.82
CA LEU A 641 -25.20 14.44 23.86
C LEU A 641 -24.19 13.37 23.45
N ASP A 642 -24.60 12.30 22.78
CA ASP A 642 -23.67 11.29 22.27
C ASP A 642 -22.70 11.89 21.23
N THR A 643 -23.23 12.66 20.28
CA THR A 643 -22.41 13.29 19.23
C THR A 643 -21.44 14.33 19.80
N LEU A 644 -21.93 15.18 20.70
CA LEU A 644 -21.11 16.16 21.43
C LEU A 644 -20.05 15.46 22.28
N GLY A 645 -20.40 14.38 22.97
CA GLY A 645 -19.48 13.58 23.74
C GLY A 645 -18.34 13.02 22.88
N ARG A 646 -18.65 12.40 21.74
CA ARG A 646 -17.63 11.92 20.77
C ARG A 646 -16.68 13.04 20.34
N LEU A 647 -17.19 14.25 20.12
CA LEU A 647 -16.40 15.44 19.79
C LEU A 647 -15.49 15.87 20.95
N CYS A 648 -16.02 15.87 22.18
CA CYS A 648 -15.25 16.14 23.38
C CYS A 648 -14.12 15.11 23.58
N ASN A 649 -14.38 13.81 23.39
CA ASN A 649 -13.37 12.76 23.47
C ASN A 649 -12.21 13.05 22.48
N LEU A 650 -12.55 13.33 21.22
CA LEU A 650 -11.56 13.61 20.19
C LEU A 650 -10.68 14.81 20.55
N LEU A 651 -11.27 15.89 21.06
CA LEU A 651 -10.52 17.09 21.46
C LEU A 651 -9.68 16.87 22.71
N VAL A 652 -10.23 16.22 23.76
CA VAL A 652 -9.48 15.92 24.99
C VAL A 652 -8.24 15.09 24.70
N ARG A 653 -8.30 14.16 23.73
CA ARG A 653 -7.15 13.36 23.31
C ARG A 653 -6.08 14.17 22.58
N ALA A 654 -6.48 15.22 21.88
CA ALA A 654 -5.61 16.04 21.04
C ALA A 654 -4.91 17.17 21.80
N VAL A 655 -5.49 17.65 22.91
CA VAL A 655 -4.93 18.78 23.68
C VAL A 655 -3.75 18.37 24.59
N SER A 656 -3.03 19.39 25.05
CA SER A 656 -1.92 19.27 25.99
C SER A 656 -2.32 18.62 27.33
N VAL A 657 -1.33 18.05 28.03
CA VAL A 657 -1.51 17.40 29.34
C VAL A 657 -2.20 18.33 30.35
N GLN A 658 -1.86 19.63 30.37
CA GLN A 658 -2.48 20.61 31.28
C GLN A 658 -4.00 20.76 31.06
N LYS A 659 -4.45 20.78 29.80
CA LYS A 659 -5.88 20.82 29.47
C LYS A 659 -6.56 19.49 29.75
N GLN A 660 -5.86 18.36 29.59
CA GLN A 660 -6.37 17.05 30.03
C GLN A 660 -6.55 17.00 31.55
N GLU A 661 -5.62 17.56 32.34
CA GLU A 661 -5.77 17.68 33.79
C GLU A 661 -6.98 18.54 34.17
N GLN A 662 -7.20 19.66 33.45
CA GLN A 662 -8.39 20.49 33.61
C GLN A 662 -9.69 19.72 33.33
N ALA A 663 -9.71 18.92 32.25
CA ALA A 663 -10.83 18.05 31.92
C ALA A 663 -11.03 16.96 32.98
N ALA A 664 -9.96 16.36 33.51
CA ALA A 664 -10.01 15.32 34.55
C ALA A 664 -10.69 15.79 35.83
N GLN A 665 -10.36 17.00 36.29
CA GLN A 665 -10.98 17.62 37.46
C GLN A 665 -12.48 17.90 37.25
N ASN A 666 -12.90 18.09 35.99
CA ASN A 666 -14.26 18.50 35.63
C ASN A 666 -15.09 17.40 34.93
N VAL A 667 -14.64 16.13 34.95
CA VAL A 667 -15.34 15.00 34.31
C VAL A 667 -16.81 14.92 34.73
N TYR A 668 -17.09 15.16 36.01
CA TYR A 668 -18.44 15.07 36.56
C TYR A 668 -19.10 16.44 36.73
N SER A 669 -18.37 17.50 37.09
CA SER A 669 -18.93 18.85 37.23
C SER A 669 -19.29 19.50 35.90
N LEU A 670 -18.77 18.96 34.78
CA LEU A 670 -18.93 19.50 33.43
C LEU A 670 -18.58 20.98 33.35
N PHE A 671 -17.55 21.41 34.08
CA PHE A 671 -17.07 22.79 34.18
C PHE A 671 -18.09 23.81 34.75
N SER A 672 -19.17 23.32 35.38
CA SER A 672 -20.15 24.20 36.04
C SER A 672 -19.58 24.84 37.31
N THR A 673 -19.86 26.14 37.50
CA THR A 673 -19.37 26.93 38.65
C THR A 673 -20.36 27.02 39.81
N GLY A 674 -21.58 26.43 39.73
CA GLY A 674 -22.50 26.37 40.87
C GLY A 674 -23.89 25.80 40.56
N GLY A 675 -24.50 25.11 41.53
CA GLY A 675 -25.90 24.63 41.50
C GLY A 675 -26.13 23.26 40.86
N PHE A 676 -25.21 22.77 40.01
CA PHE A 676 -25.29 21.45 39.41
C PHE A 676 -24.76 20.36 40.37
N VAL A 677 -25.58 19.35 40.65
CA VAL A 677 -25.15 18.17 41.41
C VAL A 677 -24.72 17.08 40.41
N PRO A 678 -23.43 16.72 40.37
CA PRO A 678 -22.91 15.79 39.39
C PRO A 678 -23.46 14.36 39.54
N VAL A 679 -23.81 13.72 38.43
CA VAL A 679 -24.09 12.27 38.36
C VAL A 679 -22.74 11.54 38.18
N PRO A 680 -22.43 10.47 38.95
CA PRO A 680 -23.35 9.55 39.64
C PRO A 680 -23.72 9.89 41.11
N PHE A 681 -23.31 11.03 41.66
CA PHE A 681 -23.38 11.31 43.10
C PHE A 681 -24.73 11.86 43.60
N SER A 682 -25.68 12.16 42.70
CA SER A 682 -27.02 12.67 43.06
C SER A 682 -28.00 11.55 43.41
N GLU A 683 -28.39 11.39 44.68
CA GLU A 683 -29.28 10.32 45.17
C GLU A 683 -30.74 10.39 44.64
N GLY A 684 -31.11 11.44 43.91
CA GLY A 684 -32.45 11.64 43.33
C GLY A 684 -32.42 12.38 41.98
N ALA A 685 -31.43 12.07 41.14
CA ALA A 685 -31.23 12.74 39.85
C ALA A 685 -32.48 12.65 38.95
N SER A 686 -32.81 13.76 38.28
CA SER A 686 -33.80 13.74 37.19
C SER A 686 -33.25 12.99 35.98
N ALA A 687 -34.11 12.52 35.07
CA ALA A 687 -33.66 11.85 33.84
C ALA A 687 -32.69 12.73 33.02
N ASP A 688 -32.91 14.04 32.99
CA ASP A 688 -32.04 15.00 32.31
C ASP A 688 -30.67 15.14 32.98
N GLN A 689 -30.63 15.08 34.32
CA GLN A 689 -29.36 15.02 35.06
C GLN A 689 -28.64 13.70 34.83
N GLU A 690 -29.35 12.57 34.78
CA GLU A 690 -28.72 11.27 34.51
C GLU A 690 -28.07 11.22 33.13
N ARG A 691 -28.68 11.83 32.10
CA ARG A 691 -28.10 11.92 30.75
C ARG A 691 -26.74 12.62 30.69
N THR A 692 -26.40 13.47 31.65
CA THR A 692 -25.09 14.14 31.69
C THR A 692 -23.92 13.16 31.77
N ILE A 693 -24.16 11.93 32.27
CA ILE A 693 -23.16 10.86 32.30
C ILE A 693 -22.64 10.53 30.89
N ILE A 694 -23.45 10.72 29.84
CA ILE A 694 -23.01 10.49 28.44
C ILE A 694 -21.77 11.33 28.15
N ILE A 695 -21.80 12.62 28.49
CA ILE A 695 -20.65 13.52 28.31
C ILE A 695 -19.50 13.14 29.24
N SER A 696 -19.78 12.86 30.51
CA SER A 696 -18.74 12.44 31.47
C SER A 696 -17.98 11.19 31.00
N THR A 697 -18.68 10.22 30.41
CA THR A 697 -18.10 8.99 29.86
C THR A 697 -17.13 9.30 28.73
N TYR A 698 -17.50 10.17 27.79
CA TYR A 698 -16.62 10.52 26.68
C TYR A 698 -15.46 11.42 27.10
N LEU A 699 -15.65 12.33 28.07
CA LEU A 699 -14.55 13.08 28.67
C LEU A 699 -13.54 12.11 29.32
N LEU A 700 -14.02 11.17 30.13
CA LEU A 700 -13.19 10.14 30.75
C LEU A 700 -12.45 9.28 29.72
N ALA A 701 -13.13 8.94 28.62
CA ALA A 701 -12.52 8.17 27.52
C ALA A 701 -11.30 8.89 26.93
N GLY A 702 -11.34 10.22 26.82
CA GLY A 702 -10.27 10.98 26.19
C GLY A 702 -9.01 11.20 27.05
N LEU A 703 -9.10 11.07 28.38
CA LEU A 703 -8.00 11.41 29.30
C LEU A 703 -6.80 10.45 29.24
N SER A 704 -5.58 10.94 29.50
CA SER A 704 -4.43 10.05 29.78
C SER A 704 -4.61 9.25 31.08
N LYS A 705 -3.95 8.09 31.19
CA LYS A 705 -3.91 7.26 32.42
C LYS A 705 -3.28 8.00 33.60
N GLU A 706 -2.43 8.98 33.32
CA GLU A 706 -1.70 9.77 34.31
C GLU A 706 -2.63 10.69 35.11
N CYS A 707 -3.78 11.06 34.54
CA CYS A 707 -4.74 11.98 35.17
C CYS A 707 -5.61 11.31 36.26
N VAL A 708 -5.41 10.04 36.58
CA VAL A 708 -6.26 9.27 37.52
C VAL A 708 -6.44 9.93 38.88
N ASN A 709 -5.38 10.56 39.40
CA ASN A 709 -5.36 11.20 40.72
C ASN A 709 -6.20 12.48 40.78
N LEU A 710 -6.55 13.04 39.61
CA LEU A 710 -7.34 14.26 39.49
C LEU A 710 -8.82 13.99 39.23
N ILE A 711 -9.19 12.74 38.95
CA ILE A 711 -10.58 12.35 38.76
C ILE A 711 -11.28 12.39 40.13
N PRO A 712 -12.43 13.08 40.28
CA PRO A 712 -13.13 13.14 41.56
C PRO A 712 -13.55 11.74 42.08
N ASN A 713 -13.47 11.55 43.40
CA ASN A 713 -13.88 10.33 44.12
C ASN A 713 -13.10 9.06 43.74
N THR A 714 -11.80 9.20 43.41
CA THR A 714 -10.86 8.08 43.19
C THR A 714 -9.86 7.85 44.33
N SER A 715 -9.82 8.74 45.33
CA SER A 715 -8.94 8.67 46.51
C SER A 715 -9.77 8.53 47.79
N PRO A 716 -9.40 7.66 48.76
CA PRO A 716 -8.23 6.77 48.78
C PRO A 716 -8.37 5.51 47.90
N ASP A 717 -9.59 5.08 47.56
CA ASP A 717 -9.89 3.96 46.68
C ASP A 717 -11.16 4.21 45.84
N MET A 718 -11.29 3.53 44.69
CA MET A 718 -12.43 3.70 43.77
C MET A 718 -13.68 2.89 44.16
N SER A 719 -13.72 2.28 45.35
CA SER A 719 -14.74 1.30 45.74
C SER A 719 -16.16 1.91 45.81
N GLY A 720 -16.31 3.10 46.40
CA GLY A 720 -17.58 3.81 46.50
C GLY A 720 -18.14 4.17 45.11
N LEU A 721 -17.30 4.78 44.27
CA LEU A 721 -17.67 5.18 42.91
C LEU A 721 -18.11 3.99 42.04
N LEU A 722 -17.34 2.89 42.06
CA LEU A 722 -17.68 1.68 41.32
C LEU A 722 -18.98 1.04 41.83
N SER A 723 -19.18 1.00 43.15
CA SER A 723 -20.40 0.44 43.76
C SER A 723 -21.65 1.23 43.35
N ASP A 724 -21.57 2.57 43.33
CA ASP A 724 -22.72 3.41 42.96
C ASP A 724 -23.02 3.35 41.46
N LEU A 725 -21.99 3.26 40.61
CA LEU A 725 -22.18 3.00 39.17
C LEU A 725 -22.82 1.64 38.91
N VAL A 726 -22.42 0.60 39.66
CA VAL A 726 -23.04 -0.73 39.55
C VAL A 726 -24.51 -0.68 39.98
N LYS A 727 -24.84 -0.03 41.10
CA LYS A 727 -26.25 0.12 41.54
C LYS A 727 -27.12 0.77 40.47
N ARG A 728 -26.63 1.84 39.82
CA ARG A 728 -27.35 2.54 38.74
C ARG A 728 -27.42 1.69 37.46
N SER A 729 -26.36 0.97 37.13
CA SER A 729 -26.32 0.10 35.94
C SER A 729 -27.26 -1.11 36.09
N VAL A 730 -27.53 -1.58 37.30
CA VAL A 730 -28.46 -2.69 37.54
C VAL A 730 -29.93 -2.25 37.52
N SER A 731 -30.21 -0.96 37.73
CA SER A 731 -31.58 -0.42 37.68
C SER A 731 -32.13 -0.40 36.25
N ASP A 732 -33.36 -0.91 36.06
CA ASP A 732 -34.01 -1.01 34.73
C ASP A 732 -34.79 0.27 34.34
N ASN A 733 -34.62 1.35 35.13
CA ASN A 733 -35.39 2.58 34.99
C ASN A 733 -34.74 3.63 34.06
N ALA A 734 -33.50 3.38 33.61
CA ALA A 734 -32.73 4.33 32.81
C ALA A 734 -33.00 4.18 31.30
N GLU A 735 -33.00 5.31 30.58
CA GLU A 735 -33.06 5.34 29.12
C GLU A 735 -31.87 4.59 28.48
N PRO A 736 -32.03 3.89 27.33
CA PRO A 736 -30.98 3.02 26.78
C PRO A 736 -29.62 3.71 26.54
N ALA A 737 -29.60 4.96 26.08
CA ALA A 737 -28.37 5.71 25.85
C ALA A 737 -27.63 6.01 27.16
N THR A 738 -28.37 6.44 28.19
CA THR A 738 -27.84 6.72 29.53
C THR A 738 -27.34 5.44 30.21
N HIS A 739 -28.08 4.34 30.08
CA HIS A 739 -27.66 3.04 30.59
C HIS A 739 -26.35 2.57 29.95
N ASN A 740 -26.22 2.67 28.62
CA ASN A 740 -24.96 2.36 27.94
C ASN A 740 -23.81 3.26 28.40
N ALA A 741 -24.06 4.55 28.63
CA ALA A 741 -23.05 5.45 29.14
C ALA A 741 -22.55 5.05 30.54
N PHE A 742 -23.42 4.62 31.45
CA PHE A 742 -23.00 4.07 32.76
C PHE A 742 -22.13 2.81 32.61
N LEU A 743 -22.52 1.89 31.72
CA LEU A 743 -21.78 0.67 31.44
C LEU A 743 -20.38 0.95 30.88
N HIS A 744 -20.28 1.86 29.91
CA HIS A 744 -19.02 2.32 29.34
C HIS A 744 -18.16 3.04 30.39
N HIS A 745 -18.76 3.90 31.23
CA HIS A 745 -18.06 4.61 32.29
C HIS A 745 -17.43 3.64 33.28
N LEU A 746 -18.20 2.64 33.73
CA LEU A 746 -17.74 1.56 34.60
C LEU A 746 -16.58 0.78 33.96
N ALA A 747 -16.74 0.39 32.69
CA ALA A 747 -15.73 -0.37 31.97
C ALA A 747 -14.42 0.40 31.78
N LEU A 748 -14.49 1.71 31.49
CA LEU A 748 -13.32 2.59 31.38
C LEU A 748 -12.57 2.70 32.70
N LEU A 749 -13.28 2.96 33.81
CA LEU A 749 -12.65 3.04 35.13
C LEU A 749 -11.91 1.73 35.46
N VAL A 750 -12.57 0.58 35.27
CA VAL A 750 -11.99 -0.73 35.58
C VAL A 750 -10.86 -1.14 34.62
N ASN A 751 -10.94 -0.83 33.33
CA ASN A 751 -9.92 -1.26 32.37
C ASN A 751 -8.71 -0.32 32.28
N LYS A 752 -8.97 0.99 32.28
CA LYS A 752 -7.97 2.02 31.96
C LYS A 752 -7.34 2.64 33.22
N PHE A 753 -8.14 2.95 34.24
CA PHE A 753 -7.71 3.74 35.39
C PHE A 753 -7.45 2.92 36.66
N LEU A 754 -8.10 1.77 36.82
CA LEU A 754 -7.93 0.92 37.99
C LEU A 754 -6.53 0.27 38.00
N SER A 755 -5.79 0.51 39.08
CA SER A 755 -4.44 -0.03 39.28
C SER A 755 -4.45 -1.56 39.33
N LYS A 756 -3.28 -2.20 39.22
CA LYS A 756 -3.18 -3.67 39.34
C LYS A 756 -3.50 -4.16 40.76
N GLN A 757 -3.25 -3.34 41.78
CA GLN A 757 -3.45 -3.71 43.19
C GLN A 757 -4.95 -3.66 43.54
N ASP A 758 -5.67 -2.71 42.95
CA ASP A 758 -7.09 -2.46 43.23
C ASP A 758 -8.04 -3.30 42.36
N LEU A 759 -7.50 -4.14 41.46
CA LEU A 759 -8.29 -5.06 40.64
C LEU A 759 -9.22 -5.94 41.48
N LYS A 760 -8.83 -6.27 42.71
CA LYS A 760 -9.66 -7.08 43.62
C LYS A 760 -11.01 -6.43 43.94
N ILE A 761 -11.09 -5.10 43.92
CA ILE A 761 -12.34 -4.36 44.13
C ILE A 761 -13.35 -4.70 43.02
N ALA A 762 -12.90 -4.64 41.76
CA ALA A 762 -13.73 -4.99 40.61
C ALA A 762 -14.09 -6.48 40.56
N GLU A 763 -13.17 -7.36 40.97
CA GLU A 763 -13.44 -8.80 41.09
C GLU A 763 -14.50 -9.11 42.15
N ASN A 764 -14.40 -8.48 43.33
CA ASN A 764 -15.39 -8.67 44.40
C ASN A 764 -16.78 -8.14 43.99
N LEU A 765 -16.84 -7.03 43.24
CA LEU A 765 -18.09 -6.52 42.66
C LEU A 765 -18.67 -7.49 41.64
N PHE A 766 -17.83 -8.10 40.79
CA PHE A 766 -18.26 -9.14 39.86
C PHE A 766 -18.84 -10.35 40.62
N ASP A 767 -18.14 -10.85 41.64
CA ASP A 767 -18.60 -12.00 42.43
C ASP A 767 -19.91 -11.71 43.18
N SER A 768 -20.08 -10.47 43.69
CA SER A 768 -21.33 -10.02 44.31
C SER A 768 -22.50 -9.98 43.32
N LEU A 769 -22.25 -9.64 42.04
CA LEU A 769 -23.28 -9.60 41.01
C LEU A 769 -23.64 -11.00 40.47
N VAL A 770 -22.72 -11.96 40.53
CA VAL A 770 -22.89 -13.33 40.01
C VAL A 770 -23.32 -14.32 41.12
N SER A 771 -23.54 -13.83 42.35
CA SER A 771 -23.83 -14.66 43.52
C SER A 771 -25.05 -15.60 43.32
N PRO A 772 -24.97 -16.87 43.78
CA PRO A 772 -25.95 -17.93 43.47
C PRO A 772 -27.31 -17.80 44.19
N GLU A 773 -27.48 -16.81 45.06
CA GLU A 773 -28.76 -16.55 45.74
C GLU A 773 -29.82 -15.93 44.80
N GLY A 774 -29.40 -15.35 43.66
CA GLY A 774 -30.30 -14.89 42.59
C GLY A 774 -30.48 -15.96 41.51
N LEU A 775 -31.58 -16.71 41.54
CA LEU A 775 -31.91 -17.69 40.48
C LEU A 775 -32.39 -17.02 39.17
N THR A 776 -32.68 -15.72 39.18
CA THR A 776 -33.19 -14.93 38.04
C THR A 776 -32.49 -13.58 37.97
N PHE A 777 -31.86 -13.27 36.83
CA PHE A 777 -31.17 -11.99 36.60
C PHE A 777 -31.91 -11.15 35.56
N THR A 778 -31.99 -9.84 35.79
CA THR A 778 -32.54 -8.91 34.79
C THR A 778 -31.56 -8.72 33.62
N PRO A 779 -32.03 -8.35 32.42
CA PRO A 779 -31.15 -8.06 31.29
C PRO A 779 -30.14 -6.94 31.57
N ALA A 780 -30.53 -5.93 32.37
CA ALA A 780 -29.66 -4.85 32.82
C ALA A 780 -28.51 -5.35 33.72
N THR A 781 -28.82 -6.26 34.66
CA THR A 781 -27.79 -6.92 35.49
C THR A 781 -26.81 -7.73 34.64
N ILE A 782 -27.32 -8.52 33.69
CA ILE A 782 -26.47 -9.30 32.78
C ILE A 782 -25.56 -8.40 31.92
N ARG A 783 -26.09 -7.31 31.36
CA ARG A 783 -25.27 -6.34 30.62
C ARG A 783 -24.17 -5.74 31.48
N THR A 784 -24.47 -5.38 32.73
CA THR A 784 -23.49 -4.88 33.70
C THR A 784 -22.38 -5.90 33.96
N ILE A 785 -22.75 -7.17 34.18
CA ILE A 785 -21.80 -8.27 34.36
C ILE A 785 -20.89 -8.41 33.14
N PHE A 786 -21.43 -8.36 31.92
CA PHE A 786 -20.64 -8.49 30.69
C PHE A 786 -19.70 -7.31 30.43
N TRP A 787 -20.10 -6.07 30.69
CA TRP A 787 -19.22 -4.91 30.53
C TRP A 787 -18.10 -4.87 31.58
N LEU A 788 -18.41 -5.24 32.83
CA LEU A 788 -17.39 -5.44 33.86
C LEU A 788 -16.42 -6.57 33.48
N SER A 789 -16.95 -7.68 32.96
CA SER A 789 -16.15 -8.81 32.47
C SER A 789 -15.27 -8.39 31.29
N LYS A 790 -15.80 -7.65 30.31
CA LYS A 790 -15.04 -7.12 29.16
C LYS A 790 -13.85 -6.28 29.63
N ALA A 791 -14.08 -5.37 30.57
CA ALA A 791 -13.02 -4.52 31.12
C ALA A 791 -11.88 -5.34 31.75
N LEU A 792 -12.18 -6.42 32.46
CA LEU A 792 -11.20 -7.30 33.14
C LEU A 792 -10.52 -8.28 32.16
N VAL A 793 -11.28 -8.84 31.23
CA VAL A 793 -10.83 -9.86 30.26
C VAL A 793 -9.90 -9.24 29.21
N LEU A 794 -10.22 -8.06 28.66
CA LEU A 794 -9.37 -7.40 27.66
C LEU A 794 -7.98 -7.03 28.21
N ARG A 795 -7.87 -6.75 29.52
CA ARG A 795 -6.57 -6.49 30.19
C ARG A 795 -5.87 -7.76 30.71
N LEU A 796 -6.49 -8.93 30.55
CA LEU A 796 -6.04 -10.24 31.06
C LEU A 796 -5.81 -10.22 32.59
N SER A 797 -6.86 -9.94 33.37
CA SER A 797 -6.80 -10.05 34.83
C SER A 797 -6.47 -11.50 35.27
N PRO A 798 -5.85 -11.71 36.44
CA PRO A 798 -5.59 -13.06 36.96
C PRO A 798 -6.87 -13.91 37.09
N SER A 799 -8.00 -13.27 37.39
CA SER A 799 -9.33 -13.86 37.48
C SER A 799 -10.01 -14.17 36.14
N THR A 800 -9.37 -13.91 34.98
CA THR A 800 -10.00 -14.09 33.66
C THR A 800 -10.64 -15.46 33.50
N THR A 801 -9.95 -16.55 33.87
CA THR A 801 -10.51 -17.91 33.76
C THR A 801 -11.72 -18.11 34.68
N HIS A 802 -11.68 -17.56 35.90
CA HIS A 802 -12.81 -17.61 36.84
C HIS A 802 -14.02 -16.87 36.25
N ILE A 803 -13.84 -15.63 35.78
CA ILE A 803 -14.89 -14.82 35.16
C ILE A 803 -15.53 -15.57 33.98
N LEU A 804 -14.74 -16.10 33.05
CA LEU A 804 -15.24 -16.84 31.89
C LEU A 804 -16.03 -18.09 32.32
N THR A 805 -15.58 -18.80 33.35
CA THR A 805 -16.27 -20.00 33.86
C THR A 805 -17.60 -19.64 34.52
N SER A 806 -17.64 -18.54 35.29
CA SER A 806 -18.88 -18.05 35.91
C SER A 806 -19.90 -17.58 34.88
N LEU A 807 -19.46 -16.92 33.80
CA LEU A 807 -20.33 -16.57 32.66
C LEU A 807 -20.91 -17.82 31.97
N MET A 808 -20.13 -18.90 31.86
CA MET A 808 -20.61 -20.20 31.35
C MET A 808 -21.65 -20.84 32.29
N GLY A 809 -21.53 -20.62 33.60
CA GLY A 809 -22.54 -20.99 34.58
C GLY A 809 -23.87 -20.27 34.35
N LEU A 810 -23.83 -18.94 34.15
CA LEU A 810 -25.01 -18.13 33.84
C LEU A 810 -25.67 -18.53 32.51
N LEU A 811 -24.85 -18.93 31.51
CA LEU A 811 -25.34 -19.39 30.22
C LEU A 811 -26.14 -20.71 30.35
N SER A 812 -25.77 -21.54 31.31
CA SER A 812 -26.42 -22.81 31.63
C SER A 812 -27.51 -22.69 32.71
N SER A 813 -27.96 -21.47 33.02
CA SER A 813 -29.00 -21.23 34.04
C SER A 813 -30.32 -21.92 33.68
N PRO A 814 -31.06 -22.48 34.66
CA PRO A 814 -32.39 -23.02 34.45
C PRO A 814 -33.41 -21.94 34.05
N ASP A 815 -33.12 -20.66 34.32
CA ASP A 815 -33.96 -19.55 33.88
C ASP A 815 -33.70 -19.20 32.40
N GLN A 816 -34.77 -19.23 31.60
CA GLN A 816 -34.72 -18.97 30.17
C GLN A 816 -34.28 -17.53 29.85
N GLN A 817 -34.74 -16.54 30.61
CA GLN A 817 -34.43 -15.12 30.35
C GLN A 817 -32.95 -14.81 30.65
N THR A 818 -32.44 -15.33 31.76
CA THR A 818 -31.02 -15.24 32.14
C THR A 818 -30.13 -15.91 31.10
N SER A 819 -30.46 -17.13 30.69
CA SER A 819 -29.67 -17.89 29.70
C SER A 819 -29.63 -17.19 28.33
N HIS A 820 -30.77 -16.71 27.82
CA HIS A 820 -30.80 -15.97 26.55
C HIS A 820 -30.08 -14.62 26.61
N SER A 821 -30.24 -13.86 27.71
CA SER A 821 -29.55 -12.58 27.88
C SER A 821 -28.04 -12.77 27.97
N THR A 822 -27.60 -13.81 28.68
CA THR A 822 -26.18 -14.18 28.79
C THR A 822 -25.61 -14.58 27.44
N ALA A 823 -26.36 -15.37 26.66
CA ALA A 823 -25.95 -15.78 25.33
C ALA A 823 -25.69 -14.58 24.40
N ARG A 824 -26.56 -13.56 24.44
CA ARG A 824 -26.35 -12.31 23.67
C ARG A 824 -25.14 -11.52 24.18
N GLY A 825 -24.88 -11.53 25.49
CA GLY A 825 -23.75 -10.85 26.11
C GLY A 825 -22.39 -11.28 25.60
N PHE A 826 -22.22 -12.54 25.16
CA PHE A 826 -20.94 -13.02 24.63
C PHE A 826 -20.45 -12.27 23.38
N SER A 827 -21.35 -11.65 22.61
CA SER A 827 -20.97 -10.75 21.50
C SER A 827 -20.31 -9.44 21.98
N ILE A 828 -20.61 -8.98 23.20
CA ILE A 828 -20.06 -7.76 23.78
C ILE A 828 -18.61 -7.98 24.22
N LEU A 829 -18.30 -9.17 24.74
CA LEU A 829 -17.05 -9.47 25.43
C LEU A 829 -15.78 -9.18 24.61
N LEU A 830 -15.80 -9.55 23.32
CA LEU A 830 -14.68 -9.36 22.38
C LEU A 830 -15.01 -8.43 21.22
N GLY A 831 -16.23 -7.91 21.16
CA GLY A 831 -16.66 -6.97 20.12
C GLY A 831 -15.89 -5.66 20.20
N ASP A 832 -15.62 -5.06 19.04
CA ASP A 832 -15.01 -3.73 18.97
C ASP A 832 -15.98 -2.67 19.52
N ASP A 833 -15.44 -1.60 20.12
CA ASP A 833 -16.21 -0.54 20.74
C ASP A 833 -15.53 0.82 20.54
N ASP A 834 -16.32 1.89 20.41
CA ASP A 834 -15.79 3.24 20.17
C ASP A 834 -15.14 3.85 21.44
N VAL A 835 -15.66 3.49 22.61
CA VAL A 835 -15.28 4.06 23.91
C VAL A 835 -14.15 3.26 24.55
N LEU A 836 -14.34 1.95 24.73
CA LEU A 836 -13.32 1.03 25.24
C LEU A 836 -12.40 0.57 24.09
N SER A 837 -11.67 1.52 23.51
CA SER A 837 -10.83 1.32 22.33
C SER A 837 -9.35 1.60 22.61
N ALA A 838 -8.47 1.04 21.78
CA ALA A 838 -7.05 1.35 21.82
C ALA A 838 -6.77 2.84 21.58
N ALA A 839 -7.58 3.48 20.73
CA ALA A 839 -7.49 4.92 20.44
C ALA A 839 -7.67 5.77 21.71
N ASN A 840 -8.56 5.35 22.61
CA ASN A 840 -8.80 6.01 23.90
C ASN A 840 -7.85 5.52 25.01
N GLY A 841 -6.77 4.81 24.68
CA GLY A 841 -5.78 4.32 25.65
C GLY A 841 -6.27 3.18 26.55
N ALA A 842 -7.35 2.47 26.17
CA ALA A 842 -7.80 1.28 26.88
C ALA A 842 -6.71 0.18 26.88
N THR A 843 -6.62 -0.59 27.96
CA THR A 843 -5.67 -1.70 28.11
C THR A 843 -6.24 -2.95 27.43
N ILE A 844 -5.94 -3.12 26.14
CA ILE A 844 -6.35 -4.28 25.33
C ILE A 844 -5.10 -5.12 25.00
N ARG A 845 -5.02 -6.33 25.55
CA ARG A 845 -3.90 -7.26 25.33
C ARG A 845 -4.13 -8.07 24.05
N MET A 846 -3.10 -8.20 23.21
CA MET A 846 -3.16 -8.95 21.95
C MET A 846 -3.68 -10.39 22.10
N LEU A 847 -3.29 -11.07 23.18
CA LEU A 847 -3.69 -12.46 23.44
C LEU A 847 -5.07 -12.61 24.10
N SER A 848 -5.80 -11.51 24.36
CA SER A 848 -7.13 -11.57 24.99
C SER A 848 -8.12 -12.39 24.17
N LYS A 849 -8.21 -12.13 22.86
CA LYS A 849 -9.07 -12.89 21.93
C LYS A 849 -8.72 -14.38 21.91
N GLN A 850 -7.43 -14.72 21.84
CA GLN A 850 -6.95 -16.10 21.88
C GLN A 850 -7.26 -16.80 23.22
N ARG A 851 -7.06 -16.09 24.34
CA ARG A 851 -7.31 -16.63 25.69
C ARG A 851 -8.78 -16.94 25.90
N VAL A 852 -9.68 -16.04 25.48
CA VAL A 852 -11.13 -16.28 25.56
C VAL A 852 -11.53 -17.45 24.67
N PHE A 853 -11.07 -17.49 23.42
CA PHE A 853 -11.35 -18.58 22.50
C PHE A 853 -10.94 -19.95 23.06
N THR A 854 -9.68 -20.09 23.46
CA THR A 854 -9.13 -21.35 23.99
C THR A 854 -9.79 -21.81 25.30
N THR A 855 -10.37 -20.89 26.08
CA THR A 855 -11.04 -21.23 27.34
C THR A 855 -12.52 -21.56 27.13
N VAL A 856 -13.24 -20.77 26.33
CA VAL A 856 -14.70 -20.86 26.19
C VAL A 856 -15.14 -21.94 25.20
N ILE A 857 -14.41 -22.13 24.09
CA ILE A 857 -14.81 -23.08 23.04
C ILE A 857 -14.89 -24.53 23.54
N PRO A 858 -13.91 -25.07 24.28
CA PRO A 858 -14.01 -26.43 24.82
C PRO A 858 -15.21 -26.59 25.79
N LEU A 859 -15.49 -25.57 26.61
CA LEU A 859 -16.62 -25.58 27.55
C LEU A 859 -17.97 -25.59 26.83
N ILE A 860 -18.13 -24.75 25.80
CA ILE A 860 -19.34 -24.74 24.95
C ILE A 860 -19.51 -26.10 24.26
N SER A 861 -18.45 -26.63 23.66
CA SER A 861 -18.53 -27.92 22.96
C SER A 861 -18.85 -29.08 23.90
N SER A 862 -18.31 -29.09 25.12
CA SER A 862 -18.62 -30.12 26.12
C SER A 862 -20.08 -30.07 26.53
N ARG A 863 -20.59 -28.87 26.88
CA ARG A 863 -21.99 -28.71 27.30
C ARG A 863 -23.00 -29.05 26.22
N ILE A 864 -22.73 -28.70 24.97
CA ILE A 864 -23.61 -29.09 23.85
C ILE A 864 -23.63 -30.61 23.69
N ARG A 865 -22.50 -31.31 23.89
CA ARG A 865 -22.46 -32.78 23.85
C ARG A 865 -23.24 -33.39 25.01
N ASP A 866 -23.09 -32.87 26.24
CA ASP A 866 -23.82 -33.33 27.42
C ASP A 866 -25.34 -33.22 27.21
N VAL A 867 -25.82 -32.08 26.69
CA VAL A 867 -27.25 -31.86 26.39
C VAL A 867 -27.74 -32.79 25.28
N ASN A 868 -26.92 -33.05 24.25
CA ASN A 868 -27.27 -33.99 23.18
C ASN A 868 -27.34 -35.45 23.68
N ILE A 869 -26.55 -35.84 24.68
CA ILE A 869 -26.56 -37.18 25.28
C ILE A 869 -27.75 -37.33 26.23
N ALA A 870 -28.01 -36.32 27.07
CA ALA A 870 -29.13 -36.32 28.02
C ALA A 870 -30.51 -36.36 27.34
N GLY A 871 -30.63 -35.82 26.12
CA GLY A 871 -31.87 -35.87 25.34
C GLY A 871 -32.22 -37.23 24.72
N ASN A 872 -31.35 -38.25 24.81
CA ASN A 872 -31.58 -39.60 24.27
C ASN A 872 -32.06 -40.62 25.31
N ASP A 873 -31.98 -40.34 26.61
CA ASP A 873 -32.49 -41.21 27.68
C ASP A 873 -33.90 -40.76 28.11
N ASP A 874 -34.92 -41.27 27.42
CA ASP A 874 -36.33 -41.08 27.76
C ASP A 874 -36.69 -41.82 29.06
N SER A 875 -36.83 -41.09 30.17
CA SER A 875 -37.74 -41.51 31.26
C SER A 875 -38.31 -40.41 32.17
N THR A 876 -37.99 -39.12 31.97
CA THR A 876 -38.77 -38.02 32.61
C THR A 876 -38.79 -36.75 31.74
N PRO A 877 -39.96 -36.09 31.55
CA PRO A 877 -40.04 -34.84 30.80
C PRO A 877 -39.58 -33.69 31.70
N THR A 878 -38.34 -33.22 31.52
CA THR A 878 -37.87 -31.96 32.15
C THR A 878 -37.91 -30.85 31.11
N THR A 879 -39.01 -30.10 31.10
CA THR A 879 -39.25 -28.89 30.28
C THR A 879 -38.27 -27.73 30.57
N SER A 880 -37.22 -27.93 31.37
CA SER A 880 -36.33 -26.89 31.90
C SER A 880 -34.97 -26.76 31.19
N SER A 881 -34.67 -27.54 30.15
CA SER A 881 -33.35 -27.54 29.49
C SER A 881 -33.35 -27.26 27.98
N ASP A 882 -34.52 -27.10 27.35
CA ASP A 882 -34.64 -26.90 25.89
C ASP A 882 -33.98 -25.61 25.37
N HIS A 883 -33.92 -24.56 26.19
CA HIS A 883 -33.33 -23.27 25.82
C HIS A 883 -31.79 -23.23 25.90
N ILE A 884 -31.18 -24.19 26.62
CA ILE A 884 -29.74 -24.19 26.92
C ILE A 884 -28.91 -24.39 25.64
N LYS A 885 -29.32 -25.31 24.77
CA LYS A 885 -28.60 -25.60 23.51
C LYS A 885 -28.63 -24.40 22.54
N PRO A 886 -29.79 -23.78 22.23
CA PRO A 886 -29.83 -22.54 21.47
C PRO A 886 -29.01 -21.39 22.08
N ALA A 887 -29.00 -21.26 23.41
CA ALA A 887 -28.20 -20.24 24.10
C ALA A 887 -26.68 -20.46 23.89
N HIS A 888 -26.20 -21.69 23.99
CA HIS A 888 -24.78 -22.01 23.73
C HIS A 888 -24.36 -21.77 22.28
N LEU A 889 -25.23 -22.10 21.32
CA LEU A 889 -24.98 -21.81 19.90
C LEU A 889 -24.97 -20.30 19.61
N THR A 890 -25.82 -19.54 20.30
CA THR A 890 -25.88 -18.07 20.23
C THR A 890 -24.58 -17.44 20.76
N ALA A 891 -24.09 -17.91 21.90
CA ALA A 891 -22.83 -17.46 22.48
C ALA A 891 -21.64 -17.79 21.57
N LEU A 892 -21.62 -19.00 20.98
CA LEU A 892 -20.59 -19.43 20.03
C LEU A 892 -20.52 -18.50 18.83
N ALA A 893 -21.66 -18.18 18.20
CA ALA A 893 -21.70 -17.28 17.05
C ALA A 893 -21.24 -15.86 17.41
N GLY A 894 -21.62 -15.36 18.59
CA GLY A 894 -21.19 -14.04 19.08
C GLY A 894 -19.69 -13.92 19.35
N ILE A 895 -19.02 -15.01 19.73
CA ILE A 895 -17.57 -15.04 19.89
C ILE A 895 -16.87 -15.13 18.53
N LEU A 896 -17.33 -16.05 17.67
CA LEU A 896 -16.70 -16.31 16.37
C LEU A 896 -16.76 -15.10 15.42
N SER A 897 -17.79 -14.26 15.53
CA SER A 897 -17.88 -13.02 14.74
C SER A 897 -16.78 -12.00 15.05
N THR A 898 -16.04 -12.17 16.15
CA THR A 898 -15.00 -11.22 16.60
C THR A 898 -13.56 -11.76 16.46
N ILE A 899 -13.42 -13.00 16.02
CA ILE A 899 -12.15 -13.75 15.97
C ILE A 899 -11.69 -13.90 14.53
N SER A 900 -10.38 -13.76 14.30
CA SER A 900 -9.76 -13.95 12.99
C SER A 900 -9.85 -15.40 12.51
N THR A 901 -10.04 -15.61 11.20
CA THR A 901 -10.05 -16.93 10.57
C THR A 901 -8.82 -17.78 10.91
N ALA A 902 -7.63 -17.17 11.00
CA ALA A 902 -6.40 -17.86 11.38
C ALA A 902 -6.48 -18.66 12.69
N LEU A 903 -7.26 -18.17 13.68
CA LEU A 903 -7.43 -18.85 14.96
C LEU A 903 -8.53 -19.94 14.93
N VAL A 904 -9.51 -19.77 14.04
CA VAL A 904 -10.62 -20.71 13.86
C VAL A 904 -10.19 -21.95 13.06
N MET A 905 -9.27 -21.80 12.10
CA MET A 905 -8.87 -22.87 11.19
C MET A 905 -8.40 -24.17 11.86
N PRO A 906 -7.55 -24.17 12.90
CA PRO A 906 -7.11 -25.40 13.56
C PRO A 906 -8.26 -26.16 14.25
N GLU A 907 -9.27 -25.44 14.75
CA GLU A 907 -10.44 -25.99 15.45
C GLU A 907 -11.66 -26.15 14.52
N LEU A 908 -11.54 -25.85 13.24
CA LEU A 908 -12.65 -25.89 12.29
C LEU A 908 -13.36 -27.26 12.23
N PRO A 909 -12.68 -28.42 12.28
CA PRO A 909 -13.35 -29.73 12.26
C PRO A 909 -14.31 -29.94 13.44
N THR A 910 -14.01 -29.36 14.61
CA THR A 910 -14.86 -29.47 15.80
C THR A 910 -15.98 -28.42 15.81
N LEU A 911 -15.70 -27.23 15.26
CA LEU A 911 -16.62 -26.09 15.23
C LEU A 911 -17.63 -26.14 14.08
N LEU A 912 -17.27 -26.66 12.91
CA LEU A 912 -18.12 -26.66 11.72
C LEU A 912 -19.45 -27.39 11.94
N PRO A 913 -19.53 -28.57 12.59
CA PRO A 913 -20.80 -29.19 12.95
C PRO A 913 -21.69 -28.29 13.82
N LEU A 914 -21.11 -27.55 14.76
CA LEU A 914 -21.84 -26.65 15.68
C LEU A 914 -22.36 -25.41 14.95
N LEU A 915 -21.54 -24.84 14.05
CA LEU A 915 -21.96 -23.74 13.17
C LEU A 915 -23.13 -24.16 12.28
N LEU A 916 -23.07 -25.36 11.69
CA LEU A 916 -24.18 -25.88 10.89
C LEU A 916 -25.46 -26.07 11.72
N GLN A 917 -25.35 -26.58 12.94
CA GLN A 917 -26.50 -26.69 13.85
C GLN A 917 -27.11 -25.32 14.21
N SER A 918 -26.32 -24.26 14.26
CA SER A 918 -26.85 -22.90 14.50
C SER A 918 -27.75 -22.40 13.37
N LEU A 919 -27.54 -22.86 12.13
CA LEU A 919 -28.40 -22.56 10.98
C LEU A 919 -29.75 -23.30 11.03
N ASP A 920 -29.84 -24.38 11.81
CA ASP A 920 -31.09 -25.14 12.00
C ASP A 920 -32.06 -24.47 13.00
N LEU A 921 -31.63 -23.43 13.71
CA LEU A 921 -32.48 -22.70 14.65
C LEU A 921 -33.58 -21.94 13.90
N GLN A 922 -34.86 -22.26 14.18
CA GLN A 922 -36.03 -21.69 13.50
C GLN A 922 -36.85 -20.71 14.37
N THR A 923 -36.22 -20.09 15.36
CA THR A 923 -36.88 -19.12 16.25
C THR A 923 -36.60 -17.69 15.82
N SER A 924 -37.51 -16.76 16.13
CA SER A 924 -37.32 -15.32 15.83
C SER A 924 -36.03 -14.77 16.48
N ASP A 925 -35.69 -15.22 17.68
CA ASP A 925 -34.49 -14.78 18.41
C ASP A 925 -33.17 -15.32 17.82
N SER A 926 -33.22 -16.36 16.99
CA SER A 926 -32.04 -16.99 16.38
C SER A 926 -31.58 -16.33 15.07
N VAL A 927 -32.30 -15.32 14.57
CA VAL A 927 -31.96 -14.65 13.31
C VAL A 927 -30.56 -14.03 13.35
N ALA A 928 -30.22 -13.35 14.45
CA ALA A 928 -28.91 -12.72 14.62
C ALA A 928 -27.77 -13.74 14.64
N VAL A 929 -28.01 -14.90 15.26
CA VAL A 929 -27.06 -16.03 15.33
C VAL A 929 -26.79 -16.57 13.93
N ARG A 930 -27.86 -16.81 13.16
CA ARG A 930 -27.74 -17.34 11.80
C ARG A 930 -27.03 -16.35 10.88
N ALA A 931 -27.28 -15.05 11.03
CA ALA A 931 -26.56 -14.02 10.27
C ALA A 931 -25.06 -14.05 10.60
N ALA A 932 -24.69 -14.02 11.89
CA ALA A 932 -23.28 -14.09 12.31
C ALA A 932 -22.57 -15.37 11.86
N THR A 933 -23.28 -16.51 11.88
CA THR A 933 -22.78 -17.77 11.35
C THR A 933 -22.55 -17.70 9.84
N LEU A 934 -23.49 -17.12 9.08
CA LEU A 934 -23.33 -16.96 7.63
C LEU A 934 -22.18 -16.03 7.28
N ASP A 935 -21.98 -14.93 8.00
CA ASP A 935 -20.84 -14.04 7.82
C ASP A 935 -19.52 -14.77 8.09
N THR A 936 -19.45 -15.54 9.19
CA THR A 936 -18.28 -16.35 9.53
C THR A 936 -17.97 -17.37 8.42
N LEU A 937 -19.00 -18.07 7.93
CA LEU A 937 -18.87 -19.02 6.83
C LEU A 937 -18.46 -18.34 5.52
N ALA A 938 -19.01 -17.17 5.21
CA ALA A 938 -18.64 -16.40 4.02
C ALA A 938 -17.16 -16.03 4.01
N VAL A 939 -16.61 -15.60 5.15
CA VAL A 939 -15.18 -15.30 5.30
C VAL A 939 -14.34 -16.58 5.16
N ILE A 940 -14.72 -17.68 5.82
CA ILE A 940 -14.00 -18.96 5.72
C ILE A 940 -13.95 -19.45 4.27
N ILE A 941 -15.08 -19.41 3.55
CA ILE A 941 -15.19 -19.83 2.15
C ILE A 941 -14.40 -18.90 1.23
N ARG A 942 -14.50 -17.58 1.45
CA ARG A 942 -13.81 -16.58 0.62
C ARG A 942 -12.29 -16.66 0.75
N ASP A 943 -11.77 -17.01 1.93
CA ASP A 943 -10.33 -17.00 2.18
C ASP A 943 -9.68 -18.37 1.87
N ASN A 944 -10.41 -19.49 2.01
CA ASN A 944 -9.84 -20.85 1.91
C ASN A 944 -10.51 -21.77 0.88
N GLY A 945 -11.57 -21.30 0.21
CA GLY A 945 -12.31 -22.05 -0.78
C GLY A 945 -13.12 -23.22 -0.20
N VAL A 946 -13.72 -24.00 -1.09
CA VAL A 946 -14.58 -25.14 -0.71
C VAL A 946 -13.78 -26.36 -0.25
N THR A 947 -12.52 -26.46 -0.63
CA THR A 947 -11.64 -27.61 -0.32
C THR A 947 -11.49 -27.85 1.18
N THR A 948 -11.50 -26.80 2.00
CA THR A 948 -11.41 -26.91 3.45
C THR A 948 -12.68 -27.50 4.07
N ILE A 949 -13.84 -27.12 3.55
CA ILE A 949 -15.16 -27.64 3.99
C ILE A 949 -15.35 -29.09 3.53
N ASP A 950 -14.81 -29.42 2.36
CA ASP A 950 -14.81 -30.77 1.80
C ASP A 950 -13.94 -31.74 2.64
N LYS A 951 -12.75 -31.32 3.07
CA LYS A 951 -11.91 -32.08 4.02
C LYS A 951 -12.62 -32.38 5.33
N CYS A 952 -13.56 -31.54 5.76
CA CYS A 952 -14.38 -31.77 6.94
C CYS A 952 -15.64 -32.63 6.66
N GLY A 953 -15.93 -32.99 5.41
CA GLY A 953 -17.04 -33.87 5.04
C GLY A 953 -18.43 -33.24 5.15
N HIS A 954 -18.53 -31.90 5.13
CA HIS A 954 -19.78 -31.18 5.45
C HIS A 954 -20.38 -30.37 4.30
N VAL A 955 -19.88 -30.53 3.06
CA VAL A 955 -20.35 -29.79 1.87
C VAL A 955 -21.85 -29.94 1.64
N HIS A 956 -22.35 -31.18 1.51
CA HIS A 956 -23.79 -31.45 1.35
C HIS A 956 -24.62 -30.82 2.47
N SER A 957 -24.18 -31.01 3.72
CA SER A 957 -24.86 -30.54 4.92
C SER A 957 -24.95 -29.00 5.00
N LEU A 958 -23.93 -28.30 4.49
CA LEU A 958 -23.92 -26.84 4.38
C LEU A 958 -24.87 -26.37 3.28
N VAL A 959 -24.78 -26.95 2.08
CA VAL A 959 -25.62 -26.57 0.93
C VAL A 959 -27.11 -26.72 1.26
N GLN A 960 -27.53 -27.84 1.86
CA GLN A 960 -28.92 -28.04 2.28
C GLN A 960 -29.42 -26.94 3.23
N ARG A 961 -28.60 -26.55 4.22
CA ARG A 961 -28.96 -25.53 5.21
C ARG A 961 -28.97 -24.12 4.63
N LEU A 962 -28.07 -23.81 3.71
CA LEU A 962 -28.11 -22.56 2.96
C LEU A 962 -29.39 -22.48 2.13
N LEU A 963 -29.71 -23.50 1.32
CA LEU A 963 -30.94 -23.54 0.54
C LEU A 963 -32.22 -23.43 1.40
N LYS A 964 -32.22 -24.05 2.58
CA LYS A 964 -33.34 -23.92 3.54
C LYS A 964 -33.49 -22.49 4.07
N THR A 965 -32.40 -21.73 4.17
CA THR A 965 -32.38 -20.34 4.66
C THR A 965 -32.80 -19.34 3.57
N THR A 966 -32.67 -19.68 2.29
CA THR A 966 -33.08 -18.82 1.16
C THR A 966 -34.58 -18.83 0.88
N VAL A 967 -35.36 -19.72 1.49
CA VAL A 967 -36.80 -19.84 1.24
C VAL A 967 -37.60 -18.84 2.08
N ALA A 968 -38.51 -18.10 1.44
CA ALA A 968 -39.55 -17.32 2.10
C ALA A 968 -40.76 -18.22 2.44
N ARG A 969 -41.11 -18.34 3.72
CA ARG A 969 -42.35 -19.02 4.17
C ARG A 969 -43.40 -17.97 4.57
N PRO A 970 -44.45 -17.75 3.76
CA PRO A 970 -45.57 -16.90 4.15
C PRO A 970 -46.56 -17.72 5.01
N GLY A 971 -46.80 -17.32 6.28
CA GLY A 971 -47.96 -17.83 7.05
C GLY A 971 -47.75 -18.26 8.50
N SER A 972 -46.50 -18.45 8.97
CA SER A 972 -46.18 -18.55 10.40
C SER A 972 -44.91 -17.73 10.64
N GLY A 973 -44.79 -17.06 11.79
CA GLY A 973 -43.83 -15.97 12.07
C GLY A 973 -42.52 -15.99 11.26
N VAL A 974 -42.16 -14.86 10.63
CA VAL A 974 -41.06 -14.76 9.64
C VAL A 974 -39.74 -15.28 10.20
N VAL A 975 -39.42 -16.54 9.88
CA VAL A 975 -38.18 -17.20 10.35
C VAL A 975 -36.94 -16.74 9.55
N ASN A 976 -37.10 -16.30 8.30
CA ASN A 976 -35.98 -15.91 7.43
C ASN A 976 -36.20 -14.51 6.83
N PRO A 977 -35.72 -13.42 7.46
CA PRO A 977 -35.87 -12.07 6.91
C PRO A 977 -35.05 -11.87 5.62
N PRO A 978 -35.39 -10.89 4.78
CA PRO A 978 -34.73 -10.70 3.48
C PRO A 978 -33.19 -10.60 3.54
N ARG A 979 -32.64 -9.92 4.57
CA ARG A 979 -31.18 -9.81 4.76
C ARG A 979 -30.51 -11.18 4.92
N LEU A 980 -31.07 -12.01 5.80
CA LEU A 980 -30.56 -13.37 6.04
C LEU A 980 -30.61 -14.25 4.77
N ARG A 981 -31.65 -14.08 3.94
CA ARG A 981 -31.74 -14.76 2.64
C ARG A 981 -30.64 -14.31 1.68
N VAL A 982 -30.37 -13.00 1.62
CA VAL A 982 -29.26 -12.45 0.83
C VAL A 982 -27.92 -13.00 1.29
N ASP A 983 -27.65 -13.03 2.60
CA ASP A 983 -26.36 -13.51 3.12
C ASP A 983 -26.17 -15.02 2.86
N SER A 984 -27.24 -15.80 2.93
CA SER A 984 -27.20 -17.21 2.54
C SER A 984 -26.94 -17.40 1.04
N LEU A 985 -27.52 -16.56 0.18
CA LEU A 985 -27.25 -16.54 -1.26
C LEU A 985 -25.80 -16.10 -1.58
N LYS A 986 -25.24 -15.15 -0.82
CA LYS A 986 -23.82 -14.78 -0.93
C LYS A 986 -22.92 -15.95 -0.60
N CYS A 987 -23.20 -16.72 0.46
CA CYS A 987 -22.44 -17.93 0.77
C CYS A 987 -22.52 -18.95 -0.37
N LEU A 988 -23.70 -19.17 -0.97
CA LEU A 988 -23.83 -20.03 -2.15
C LEU A 988 -23.01 -19.50 -3.34
N TYR A 989 -23.07 -18.19 -3.62
CA TYR A 989 -22.25 -17.56 -4.66
C TYR A 989 -20.74 -17.79 -4.42
N LEU A 990 -20.27 -17.56 -3.19
CA LEU A 990 -18.87 -17.75 -2.81
C LEU A 990 -18.40 -19.20 -2.96
N LEU A 991 -19.26 -20.18 -2.63
CA LEU A 991 -18.94 -21.60 -2.85
C LEU A 991 -18.64 -21.88 -4.33
N ALA A 992 -19.38 -21.28 -5.27
CA ALA A 992 -19.24 -21.53 -6.70
C ALA A 992 -18.17 -20.68 -7.40
N THR A 993 -17.56 -19.71 -6.72
CA THR A 993 -16.57 -18.81 -7.34
C THR A 993 -15.17 -19.42 -7.21
N ARG A 994 -14.47 -19.65 -8.33
CA ARG A 994 -13.09 -20.17 -8.33
C ARG A 994 -12.14 -19.11 -7.76
N GLN A 995 -11.37 -19.47 -6.73
CA GLN A 995 -10.30 -18.60 -6.21
C GLN A 995 -9.09 -18.64 -7.16
N THR A 996 -8.68 -17.48 -7.66
CA THR A 996 -7.33 -17.28 -8.20
C THR A 996 -6.38 -17.11 -7.01
N SER A 997 -5.77 -18.20 -6.56
CA SER A 997 -4.71 -18.12 -5.55
C SER A 997 -3.52 -17.36 -6.13
N GLY A 998 -3.28 -16.14 -5.64
CA GLY A 998 -2.03 -15.44 -5.85
C GLY A 998 -0.93 -16.08 -5.01
N GLU A 999 -0.38 -17.21 -5.47
CA GLU A 999 0.93 -17.72 -5.03
C GLU A 999 1.67 -18.31 -6.22
N SER A 1000 2.80 -17.68 -6.52
CA SER A 1000 3.91 -18.18 -7.32
C SER A 1000 4.33 -19.59 -6.88
N GLY A 1001 4.19 -20.56 -7.77
CA GLY A 1001 4.71 -21.92 -7.56
C GLY A 1001 4.34 -22.87 -8.68
N ASN A 1002 5.28 -23.11 -9.59
CA ASN A 1002 5.19 -24.16 -10.60
C ASN A 1002 4.98 -25.55 -9.96
N ALA A 1003 3.74 -26.02 -9.91
CA ALA A 1003 3.42 -27.44 -9.79
C ALA A 1003 2.02 -27.70 -10.39
N LYS A 1004 1.99 -28.28 -11.60
CA LYS A 1004 0.76 -28.84 -12.20
C LYS A 1004 0.26 -29.99 -11.31
N ILE A 1005 -0.75 -29.73 -10.49
CA ILE A 1005 -1.60 -30.76 -9.89
C ILE A 1005 -2.77 -30.99 -10.86
N PRO A 1006 -3.15 -32.23 -11.20
CA PRO A 1006 -4.25 -32.51 -12.14
C PRO A 1006 -5.59 -31.96 -11.60
N PRO A 1007 -6.55 -31.61 -12.49
CA PRO A 1007 -7.81 -31.00 -12.08
C PRO A 1007 -8.66 -32.04 -11.33
N ALA A 1008 -8.71 -31.92 -10.00
CA ALA A 1008 -9.64 -32.68 -9.19
C ALA A 1008 -11.08 -32.24 -9.52
N ILE A 1009 -11.99 -33.20 -9.67
CA ILE A 1009 -13.44 -32.97 -9.86
C ILE A 1009 -13.93 -32.06 -8.73
N SER A 1010 -14.69 -31.01 -9.07
CA SER A 1010 -15.20 -30.08 -8.08
C SER A 1010 -16.11 -30.80 -7.07
N PRO A 1011 -15.90 -30.66 -5.74
CA PRO A 1011 -16.71 -31.31 -4.71
C PRO A 1011 -18.17 -30.82 -4.69
N LEU A 1012 -18.49 -29.79 -5.48
CA LEU A 1012 -19.83 -29.20 -5.62
C LEU A 1012 -20.68 -29.84 -6.73
N LEU A 1013 -20.08 -30.68 -7.59
CA LEU A 1013 -20.77 -31.28 -8.73
C LEU A 1013 -22.04 -32.08 -8.34
N PRO A 1014 -22.04 -32.89 -7.26
CA PRO A 1014 -23.25 -33.62 -6.83
C PRO A 1014 -24.42 -32.71 -6.43
N GLU A 1015 -24.13 -31.49 -5.95
CA GLU A 1015 -25.14 -30.56 -5.45
C GLU A 1015 -25.67 -29.58 -6.53
N LYS A 1016 -24.99 -29.47 -7.68
CA LYS A 1016 -25.30 -28.49 -8.75
C LYS A 1016 -26.77 -28.54 -9.18
N ALA A 1017 -27.27 -29.73 -9.48
CA ALA A 1017 -28.65 -29.91 -9.95
C ALA A 1017 -29.69 -29.50 -8.90
N GLN A 1018 -29.40 -29.77 -7.61
CA GLN A 1018 -30.29 -29.38 -6.53
C GLN A 1018 -30.29 -27.87 -6.30
N VAL A 1019 -29.11 -27.24 -6.23
CA VAL A 1019 -28.98 -25.80 -6.00
C VAL A 1019 -29.67 -25.01 -7.10
N LEU A 1020 -29.41 -25.32 -8.37
CA LEU A 1020 -30.03 -24.61 -9.50
C LEU A 1020 -31.55 -24.79 -9.53
N ARG A 1021 -32.07 -25.97 -9.12
CA ARG A 1021 -33.52 -26.19 -9.02
C ARG A 1021 -34.13 -25.36 -7.89
N SER A 1022 -33.50 -25.33 -6.72
CA SER A 1022 -33.99 -24.58 -5.55
C SER A 1022 -33.91 -23.06 -5.74
N LEU A 1023 -32.88 -22.55 -6.42
CA LEU A 1023 -32.74 -21.11 -6.69
C LEU A 1023 -33.80 -20.55 -7.63
N ARG A 1024 -34.41 -21.37 -8.51
CA ARG A 1024 -35.53 -20.93 -9.38
C ARG A 1024 -36.69 -20.35 -8.60
N ALA A 1025 -37.03 -20.95 -7.45
CA ALA A 1025 -38.10 -20.44 -6.59
C ALA A 1025 -37.73 -19.12 -5.87
N VAL A 1026 -36.42 -18.84 -5.70
CA VAL A 1026 -35.92 -17.64 -5.03
C VAL A 1026 -35.79 -16.45 -6.00
N LEU A 1027 -35.70 -16.73 -7.32
CA LEU A 1027 -35.75 -15.69 -8.36
C LEU A 1027 -37.06 -14.91 -8.35
N ASP A 1028 -38.16 -15.50 -7.85
CA ASP A 1028 -39.47 -14.86 -7.67
C ASP A 1028 -39.69 -14.29 -6.26
N ASP A 1029 -38.63 -14.10 -5.45
CA ASP A 1029 -38.75 -13.53 -4.10
C ASP A 1029 -39.36 -12.11 -4.14
N PRO A 1030 -40.22 -11.71 -3.19
CA PRO A 1030 -40.84 -10.38 -3.17
C PRO A 1030 -39.83 -9.22 -3.11
N LYS A 1031 -38.60 -9.42 -2.61
CA LYS A 1031 -37.60 -8.35 -2.46
C LYS A 1031 -36.57 -8.35 -3.59
N ARG A 1032 -36.35 -7.17 -4.20
CA ARG A 1032 -35.42 -6.97 -5.32
C ARG A 1032 -33.99 -7.42 -5.01
N ASP A 1033 -33.48 -7.11 -3.82
CA ASP A 1033 -32.10 -7.44 -3.43
C ASP A 1033 -31.87 -8.96 -3.33
N VAL A 1034 -32.88 -9.70 -2.87
CA VAL A 1034 -32.84 -11.17 -2.81
C VAL A 1034 -32.83 -11.74 -4.22
N ARG A 1035 -33.67 -11.22 -5.13
CA ARG A 1035 -33.68 -11.64 -6.55
C ARG A 1035 -32.33 -11.40 -7.21
N LYS A 1036 -31.71 -10.24 -7.00
CA LYS A 1036 -30.38 -9.93 -7.53
C LYS A 1036 -29.33 -10.92 -7.02
N ALA A 1037 -29.26 -11.14 -5.70
CA ALA A 1037 -28.32 -12.09 -5.11
C ALA A 1037 -28.55 -13.53 -5.61
N ALA A 1038 -29.81 -13.91 -5.89
CA ALA A 1038 -30.15 -15.21 -6.46
C ALA A 1038 -29.71 -15.36 -7.93
N VAL A 1039 -29.81 -14.29 -8.73
CA VAL A 1039 -29.28 -14.26 -10.11
C VAL A 1039 -27.75 -14.41 -10.09
N ASP A 1040 -27.07 -13.67 -9.22
CA ASP A 1040 -25.62 -13.72 -9.09
C ASP A 1040 -25.16 -15.13 -8.67
N ALA A 1041 -25.78 -15.70 -7.63
CA ALA A 1041 -25.50 -17.06 -7.17
C ALA A 1041 -25.80 -18.11 -8.25
N SER A 1042 -26.97 -18.04 -8.90
CA SER A 1042 -27.33 -18.98 -9.97
C SER A 1042 -26.34 -18.91 -11.14
N SER A 1043 -25.89 -17.71 -11.52
CA SER A 1043 -24.93 -17.52 -12.60
C SER A 1043 -23.56 -18.08 -12.25
N ALA A 1044 -23.11 -17.90 -11.00
CA ALA A 1044 -21.86 -18.48 -10.51
C ALA A 1044 -21.91 -20.01 -10.48
N TRP A 1045 -23.00 -20.62 -10.03
CA TRP A 1045 -23.17 -22.08 -10.04
C TRP A 1045 -23.30 -22.66 -11.46
N PHE A 1046 -23.81 -21.89 -12.41
CA PHE A 1046 -23.84 -22.28 -13.82
C PHE A 1046 -22.47 -22.25 -14.48
N ARG A 1047 -21.62 -21.27 -14.18
CA ARG A 1047 -20.30 -21.06 -14.83
C ARG A 1047 -19.11 -21.68 -14.09
N GLY A 1048 -19.19 -21.73 -12.76
CA GLY A 1048 -18.08 -22.07 -11.88
C GLY A 1048 -17.98 -23.55 -11.53
N VAL A 1049 -19.10 -24.28 -11.66
CA VAL A 1049 -19.23 -25.71 -11.34
C VAL A 1049 -19.44 -26.49 -12.65
N ASP A 1050 -18.54 -26.33 -13.62
CA ASP A 1050 -18.57 -27.04 -14.90
C ASP A 1050 -17.55 -28.18 -14.97
N ASP A 1051 -17.88 -29.16 -15.80
CA ASP A 1051 -17.12 -30.36 -16.09
C ASP A 1051 -15.76 -30.04 -16.74
N VAL A 1052 -14.86 -31.02 -16.71
CA VAL A 1052 -13.59 -31.04 -17.44
C VAL A 1052 -13.85 -30.57 -18.89
N PRO A 1053 -13.02 -29.70 -19.50
CA PRO A 1053 -13.16 -29.44 -20.93
C PRO A 1053 -13.08 -30.79 -21.65
N GLU A 1054 -14.14 -31.15 -22.37
CA GLU A 1054 -14.06 -32.23 -23.36
C GLU A 1054 -12.85 -31.89 -24.25
N GLU A 1055 -11.88 -32.81 -24.31
CA GLU A 1055 -10.82 -32.74 -25.30
C GLU A 1055 -11.51 -32.87 -26.66
N ASP A 1056 -11.78 -31.74 -27.30
CA ASP A 1056 -12.15 -31.67 -28.71
C ASP A 1056 -10.89 -31.99 -29.54
N ASP A 1057 -11.03 -33.00 -30.42
CA ASP A 1057 -10.04 -33.56 -31.36
C ASP A 1057 -9.28 -32.54 -32.23
#